data_AF-G0WE10-F1
#
_entry.id   AF-G0WE10-F1
#
_cell.length_a   1.000
_cell.length_b   1.000
_cell.length_c   1.000
_cell.angle_alpha   90.00
_cell.angle_beta   90.00
_cell.angle_gamma   90.00
#
_symmetry.space_group_name_H-M   'P 1'
#
loop_
_entity.id
_entity.type
_entity.pdbx_description
1 polymer ?
#
loop_
_entity_poly.entity_id
_entity_poly.type
_entity_poly.pdbx_seq_one_letter_code
_entity_poly.pdbx_strand_id
1 'polypeptide(L)'
;MKFVALISGGKDSFYNIFHCLKNNHELIALANLHPTDVQEQELDSFMFQTVGHDIIPLYSKCLGVPLLRTTIDKSSSKNVDLNYLPTKFDEIEKLYELLLSIKNEFPDLEAVSVGAILSSYQRIRVESVCQRLGLTVLSYLWQRDQLELMKEMCSMSKDIHTDVTSCCKFDARIIKVAAIGLDKSHLGKSLPVNLPTFTKLNKMYQVHICGEGGEFETMVLDAPFFKNGFIKLIQLIHEDPSVSDDGVYSAKFKVEFQERTVPAEELSKQLSLLPVPKVIDEKWDALLETYMKKNEEWNVVRTNGGDLAYSNNNTITMPLSIRKLDSLIFISNLTCNNGSVSVIKQAENVFEQLAKILNDENLFPSQTLYSSLILRDMSQFSKVNGIYNKFFNTFKVGPLPPSRACVGSELLANDCQLQLSIVLDRTKESQLIEIKGNEEINDFKTLMLNKNKDGLHVQGRSYWAPCNIGPYSQAIWTRYDFNKVTYISGQIGLIPASMNILDSSKEAQCVLALRHFDTLKETIDSKRQLFMTCFISTMDVLHTVCSIWSLYSNKMANESDSELWWDKENDPMESIIIVKVSQLPRNAVCEWGGVTCKEIEFIDDEYDSNDESDIKEAVELYDLQFLDTLQWAESTVNSNNSKRHFITAFSDDDTILRKALTSLERTAHIVLYYNATKMPHDVQTGLYAYQNIEFFPVEGIFDYIGNEHRYGMQIRY
;
A
#
# COMPACT_ATOMS: atom_id res chain seq x y z
N MET A 1 -19.79 8.77 -3.53
CA MET A 1 -19.94 7.46 -4.17
C MET A 1 -21.19 6.80 -3.64
N LYS A 2 -21.97 6.16 -4.51
CA LYS A 2 -23.05 5.25 -4.10
C LYS A 2 -22.47 3.87 -3.82
N PHE A 3 -22.82 3.28 -2.69
CA PHE A 3 -22.22 2.02 -2.25
C PHE A 3 -23.24 0.99 -1.76
N VAL A 4 -22.88 -0.27 -1.97
CA VAL A 4 -23.52 -1.42 -1.34
C VAL A 4 -22.71 -1.84 -0.12
N ALA A 5 -23.36 -2.12 1.00
CA ALA A 5 -22.67 -2.63 2.18
C ALA A 5 -22.69 -4.15 2.22
N LEU A 6 -21.51 -4.78 2.23
CA LEU A 6 -21.38 -6.19 2.54
C LEU A 6 -21.51 -6.35 4.05
N ILE A 7 -22.59 -7.00 4.49
CA ILE A 7 -22.93 -7.13 5.92
C ILE A 7 -22.90 -8.58 6.39
N SER A 8 -22.37 -8.76 7.60
CA SER A 8 -22.51 -10.01 8.37
C SER A 8 -23.54 -9.90 9.49
N GLY A 9 -23.94 -8.68 9.85
CA GLY A 9 -24.70 -8.41 11.08
C GLY A 9 -23.84 -7.91 12.22
N GLY A 10 -22.52 -8.11 12.15
CA GLY A 10 -21.56 -7.75 13.18
C GLY A 10 -21.18 -6.28 13.22
N LYS A 11 -20.56 -5.90 14.34
CA LYS A 11 -20.11 -4.54 14.67
C LYS A 11 -19.28 -3.91 13.55
N ASP A 12 -18.39 -4.65 12.92
CA ASP A 12 -17.40 -4.07 11.99
C ASP A 12 -18.07 -3.63 10.70
N SER A 13 -18.99 -4.46 10.18
CA SER A 13 -19.75 -4.13 8.98
C SER A 13 -20.56 -2.84 9.13
N PHE A 14 -21.28 -2.68 10.26
CA PHE A 14 -22.10 -1.50 10.51
C PHE A 14 -21.29 -0.28 10.96
N TYR A 15 -20.20 -0.46 11.68
CA TYR A 15 -19.31 0.65 12.03
C TYR A 15 -18.61 1.19 10.78
N ASN A 16 -18.22 0.32 9.84
CA ASN A 16 -17.69 0.76 8.55
C ASN A 16 -18.74 1.50 7.70
N ILE A 17 -20.01 1.09 7.71
CA ILE A 17 -21.12 1.87 7.10
C ILE A 17 -21.15 3.27 7.70
N PHE A 18 -21.02 3.40 9.03
CA PHE A 18 -21.04 4.69 9.69
C PHE A 18 -19.92 5.62 9.21
N HIS A 19 -18.71 5.08 9.03
CA HIS A 19 -17.60 5.83 8.41
C HIS A 19 -17.79 6.10 6.92
N CYS A 20 -18.46 5.21 6.16
CA CYS A 20 -18.82 5.51 4.77
C CYS A 20 -19.75 6.73 4.70
N LEU A 21 -20.76 6.80 5.58
CA LEU A 21 -21.66 7.95 5.69
C LEU A 21 -20.90 9.22 6.12
N LYS A 22 -19.96 9.12 7.07
CA LYS A 22 -19.08 10.23 7.51
C LYS A 22 -18.24 10.81 6.36
N ASN A 23 -17.84 9.96 5.41
CA ASN A 23 -17.12 10.36 4.20
C ASN A 23 -18.07 10.73 3.04
N ASN A 24 -19.34 11.06 3.34
CA ASN A 24 -20.35 11.50 2.39
C ASN A 24 -20.62 10.48 1.26
N HIS A 25 -20.54 9.19 1.58
CA HIS A 25 -20.99 8.13 0.68
C HIS A 25 -22.47 7.80 0.95
N GLU A 26 -23.17 7.35 -0.08
CA GLU A 26 -24.60 7.06 -0.03
C GLU A 26 -24.85 5.55 -0.05
N LEU A 27 -25.48 5.02 1.00
CA LEU A 27 -25.86 3.60 1.09
C LEU A 27 -27.10 3.34 0.22
N ILE A 28 -26.98 2.49 -0.79
CA ILE A 28 -28.10 2.18 -1.70
C ILE A 28 -28.66 0.76 -1.53
N ALA A 29 -27.87 -0.19 -1.05
CA ALA A 29 -28.27 -1.58 -0.87
C ALA A 29 -27.40 -2.29 0.17
N LEU A 30 -27.89 -3.44 0.66
CA LEU A 30 -27.16 -4.39 1.49
C LEU A 30 -26.91 -5.68 0.71
N ALA A 31 -25.73 -6.27 0.89
CA ALA A 31 -25.36 -7.56 0.34
C ALA A 31 -24.97 -8.51 1.47
N ASN A 32 -25.40 -9.76 1.40
CA ASN A 32 -25.03 -10.79 2.36
C ASN A 32 -24.93 -12.17 1.69
N LEU A 33 -23.93 -12.95 2.11
CA LEU A 33 -23.80 -14.35 1.79
C LEU A 33 -24.22 -15.17 3.02
N HIS A 34 -25.01 -16.23 2.82
CA HIS A 34 -25.51 -17.05 3.92
C HIS A 34 -25.49 -18.55 3.58
N PRO A 35 -25.55 -19.44 4.59
CA PRO A 35 -25.59 -20.87 4.34
C PRO A 35 -26.78 -21.29 3.47
N THR A 36 -26.58 -22.30 2.60
CA THR A 36 -27.67 -22.93 1.85
C THR A 36 -28.71 -23.57 2.78
N ASP A 37 -28.27 -24.19 3.89
CA ASP A 37 -29.17 -24.67 4.95
C ASP A 37 -29.38 -23.56 6.01
N VAL A 38 -30.58 -22.99 6.02
CA VAL A 38 -30.97 -21.90 6.93
C VAL A 38 -31.11 -22.37 8.39
N GLN A 39 -31.14 -23.69 8.64
CA GLN A 39 -31.16 -24.22 10.00
C GLN A 39 -29.76 -24.33 10.61
N GLU A 40 -28.70 -24.28 9.79
CA GLU A 40 -27.33 -24.33 10.26
C GLU A 40 -26.81 -22.92 10.54
N GLN A 41 -26.45 -22.67 11.80
CA GLN A 41 -25.95 -21.37 12.25
C GLN A 41 -24.46 -21.16 11.92
N GLU A 42 -23.71 -22.22 11.66
CA GLU A 42 -22.25 -22.14 11.45
C GLU A 42 -21.78 -22.98 10.26
N LEU A 43 -21.03 -22.32 9.38
CA LEU A 43 -20.23 -22.95 8.33
C LEU A 43 -18.75 -22.66 8.60
N ASP A 44 -17.88 -23.59 8.22
CA ASP A 44 -16.41 -23.39 8.16
C ASP A 44 -16.04 -22.46 6.98
N SER A 45 -16.46 -21.20 7.01
CA SER A 45 -16.05 -20.15 6.06
C SER A 45 -15.01 -19.24 6.70
N PHE A 46 -13.86 -19.08 6.03
CA PHE A 46 -12.83 -18.13 6.45
C PHE A 46 -13.21 -16.67 6.18
N MET A 47 -14.23 -16.42 5.36
CA MET A 47 -14.59 -15.08 4.90
C MET A 47 -15.83 -14.53 5.62
N PHE A 48 -16.89 -15.33 5.76
CA PHE A 48 -18.20 -14.84 6.18
C PHE A 48 -18.64 -15.37 7.54
N GLN A 49 -18.97 -14.47 8.45
CA GLN A 49 -19.74 -14.80 9.66
C GLN A 49 -21.14 -15.32 9.25
N THR A 50 -21.48 -16.50 9.74
CA THR A 50 -22.76 -17.18 9.46
C THR A 50 -23.70 -17.22 10.68
N VAL A 51 -23.17 -16.96 11.87
CA VAL A 51 -23.92 -16.90 13.14
C VAL A 51 -24.82 -15.68 13.17
N GLY A 52 -26.10 -15.87 13.52
CA GLY A 52 -27.10 -14.80 13.61
C GLY A 52 -27.68 -14.37 12.27
N HIS A 53 -27.50 -15.15 11.20
CA HIS A 53 -27.97 -14.82 9.85
C HIS A 53 -29.51 -14.72 9.72
N ASP A 54 -30.25 -15.20 10.73
CA ASP A 54 -31.71 -15.11 10.87
C ASP A 54 -32.19 -13.68 11.17
N ILE A 55 -31.32 -12.82 11.73
CA ILE A 55 -31.61 -11.42 12.03
C ILE A 55 -31.38 -10.53 10.79
N ILE A 56 -30.52 -10.96 9.86
CA ILE A 56 -30.08 -10.18 8.68
C ILE A 56 -31.24 -9.59 7.86
N PRO A 57 -32.34 -10.32 7.56
CA PRO A 57 -33.48 -9.78 6.82
C PRO A 57 -34.12 -8.53 7.45
N LEU A 58 -34.01 -8.35 8.76
CA LEU A 58 -34.58 -7.20 9.46
C LEU A 58 -33.82 -5.90 9.18
N TYR A 59 -32.54 -5.95 8.78
CA TYR A 59 -31.75 -4.76 8.50
C TYR A 59 -32.28 -3.95 7.32
N SER A 60 -32.84 -4.60 6.29
CA SER A 60 -33.49 -3.90 5.18
C SER A 60 -34.66 -3.03 5.66
N LYS A 61 -35.45 -3.54 6.62
CA LYS A 61 -36.52 -2.77 7.26
C LYS A 61 -35.97 -1.61 8.07
N CYS A 62 -34.93 -1.83 8.88
CA CYS A 62 -34.32 -0.81 9.75
C CYS A 62 -33.71 0.35 8.97
N LEU A 63 -33.00 0.05 7.88
CA LEU A 63 -32.25 1.02 7.08
C LEU A 63 -33.09 1.65 5.96
N GLY A 64 -34.14 0.96 5.48
CA GLY A 64 -34.95 1.42 4.36
C GLY A 64 -34.26 1.27 3.00
N VAL A 65 -33.32 0.32 2.87
CA VAL A 65 -32.65 -0.03 1.62
C VAL A 65 -32.84 -1.52 1.30
N PRO A 66 -32.85 -1.93 0.02
CA PRO A 66 -32.97 -3.33 -0.35
C PRO A 66 -31.81 -4.18 0.19
N LEU A 67 -32.13 -5.43 0.51
CA LEU A 67 -31.16 -6.45 0.90
C LEU A 67 -31.17 -7.56 -0.15
N LEU A 68 -30.02 -7.79 -0.76
CA LEU A 68 -29.79 -8.88 -1.70
C LEU A 68 -28.92 -9.94 -1.04
N ARG A 69 -29.32 -11.20 -1.21
CA ARG A 69 -28.67 -12.35 -0.58
C ARG A 69 -28.41 -13.43 -1.59
N THR A 70 -27.31 -14.14 -1.41
CA THR A 70 -27.03 -15.39 -2.12
C THR A 70 -26.55 -16.46 -1.14
N THR A 71 -26.74 -17.72 -1.51
CA THR A 71 -26.31 -18.86 -0.70
C THR A 71 -24.86 -19.24 -0.98
N ILE A 72 -24.18 -19.74 0.05
CA ILE A 72 -22.88 -20.41 -0.05
C ILE A 72 -23.00 -21.85 0.49
N ASP A 73 -22.31 -22.77 -0.19
CA ASP A 73 -22.32 -24.19 0.15
C ASP A 73 -21.25 -24.52 1.21
N LYS A 74 -21.39 -25.69 1.86
CA LYS A 74 -20.34 -26.21 2.74
C LYS A 74 -19.03 -26.39 1.98
N SER A 75 -17.92 -26.04 2.63
CA SER A 75 -16.56 -26.17 2.07
C SER A 75 -16.38 -25.43 0.73
N SER A 76 -17.03 -24.28 0.58
CA SER A 76 -16.93 -23.37 -0.57
C SER A 76 -15.63 -22.56 -0.61
N SER A 77 -14.87 -22.51 0.48
CA SER A 77 -13.52 -21.93 0.50
C SER A 77 -12.55 -22.85 -0.24
N LYS A 78 -12.39 -22.69 -1.56
CA LYS A 78 -11.54 -23.56 -2.41
C LYS A 78 -10.14 -22.99 -2.57
N ASN A 79 -10.02 -21.69 -2.79
CA ASN A 79 -8.74 -21.00 -2.86
C ASN A 79 -8.48 -20.30 -1.51
N VAL A 80 -7.45 -20.76 -0.81
CA VAL A 80 -7.01 -20.23 0.49
C VAL A 80 -5.70 -19.45 0.42
N ASP A 81 -5.16 -19.22 -0.79
CA ASP A 81 -3.97 -18.40 -0.98
C ASP A 81 -4.24 -16.94 -0.55
N LEU A 82 -3.20 -16.24 -0.11
CA LEU A 82 -3.33 -14.83 0.30
C LEU A 82 -3.82 -13.95 -0.86
N ASN A 83 -3.24 -14.17 -2.03
CA ASN A 83 -3.60 -13.49 -3.27
C ASN A 83 -4.64 -14.33 -4.04
N TYR A 84 -5.85 -13.81 -4.17
CA TYR A 84 -6.96 -14.56 -4.76
C TYR A 84 -6.90 -14.59 -6.29
N LEU A 85 -7.12 -15.78 -6.85
CA LEU A 85 -7.37 -16.00 -8.28
C LEU A 85 -8.77 -16.63 -8.45
N PRO A 86 -9.56 -16.21 -9.47
CA PRO A 86 -10.90 -16.75 -9.69
C PRO A 86 -10.90 -18.28 -9.77
N THR A 87 -11.68 -18.91 -8.90
CA THR A 87 -11.68 -20.35 -8.70
C THR A 87 -13.11 -20.91 -8.73
N LYS A 88 -13.32 -21.97 -9.51
CA LYS A 88 -14.65 -22.51 -9.80
C LYS A 88 -15.24 -23.08 -8.51
N PHE A 89 -16.52 -22.81 -8.29
CA PHE A 89 -17.24 -23.24 -7.09
C PHE A 89 -16.71 -22.62 -5.79
N ASP A 90 -15.88 -21.59 -5.88
CA ASP A 90 -15.40 -20.85 -4.72
C ASP A 90 -16.43 -19.78 -4.28
N GLU A 91 -16.55 -19.57 -2.98
CA GLU A 91 -17.48 -18.58 -2.41
C GLU A 91 -17.27 -17.15 -2.89
N ILE A 92 -16.04 -16.80 -3.29
CA ILE A 92 -15.74 -15.46 -3.80
C ILE A 92 -16.34 -15.24 -5.20
N GLU A 93 -16.54 -16.31 -5.98
CA GLU A 93 -17.26 -16.20 -7.26
C GLU A 93 -18.78 -16.04 -7.02
N LYS A 94 -19.32 -16.55 -5.90
CA LYS A 94 -20.69 -16.24 -5.47
C LYS A 94 -20.84 -14.78 -5.04
N LEU A 95 -19.84 -14.22 -4.37
CA LEU A 95 -19.79 -12.79 -4.07
C LEU A 95 -19.73 -11.97 -5.37
N TYR A 96 -18.95 -12.39 -6.37
CA TYR A 96 -18.92 -11.75 -7.67
C TYR A 96 -20.29 -11.75 -8.35
N GLU A 97 -20.96 -12.91 -8.44
CA GLU A 97 -22.31 -13.05 -9.01
C GLU A 97 -23.32 -12.11 -8.31
N LEU A 98 -23.28 -12.04 -6.98
CA LEU A 98 -24.14 -11.17 -6.19
C LEU A 98 -23.87 -9.69 -6.46
N LEU A 99 -22.60 -9.26 -6.44
CA LEU A 99 -22.27 -7.85 -6.68
C LEU A 99 -22.54 -7.45 -8.14
N LEU A 100 -22.38 -8.36 -9.10
CA LEU A 100 -22.75 -8.13 -10.49
C LEU A 100 -24.26 -7.93 -10.65
N SER A 101 -25.09 -8.77 -10.00
CA SER A 101 -26.55 -8.60 -10.06
C SER A 101 -27.00 -7.27 -9.45
N ILE A 102 -26.40 -6.88 -8.32
CA ILE A 102 -26.65 -5.56 -7.69
C ILE A 102 -26.21 -4.43 -8.62
N LYS A 103 -25.04 -4.53 -9.25
CA LYS A 103 -24.57 -3.51 -10.20
C LYS A 103 -25.50 -3.38 -11.43
N ASN A 104 -26.08 -4.49 -11.89
CA ASN A 104 -27.06 -4.47 -12.98
C ASN A 104 -28.39 -3.83 -12.55
N GLU A 105 -28.82 -4.02 -11.30
CA GLU A 105 -30.02 -3.38 -10.73
C GLU A 105 -29.78 -1.89 -10.41
N PHE A 106 -28.57 -1.54 -9.98
CA PHE A 106 -28.13 -0.19 -9.63
C PHE A 106 -26.91 0.23 -10.49
N PRO A 107 -27.11 0.71 -11.73
CA PRO A 107 -26.03 1.02 -12.66
C PRO A 107 -25.06 2.12 -12.21
N ASP A 108 -25.48 2.95 -11.25
CA ASP A 108 -24.70 4.01 -10.61
C ASP A 108 -23.97 3.54 -9.33
N LEU A 109 -23.95 2.24 -9.05
CA LEU A 109 -23.12 1.66 -8.00
C LEU A 109 -21.63 1.87 -8.31
N GLU A 110 -20.93 2.53 -7.39
CA GLU A 110 -19.50 2.86 -7.54
C GLU A 110 -18.60 2.12 -6.55
N ALA A 111 -19.15 1.63 -5.43
CA ALA A 111 -18.34 1.12 -4.33
C ALA A 111 -18.99 0.01 -3.50
N VAL A 112 -18.16 -0.74 -2.78
CA VAL A 112 -18.57 -1.80 -1.84
C VAL A 112 -17.95 -1.51 -0.46
N SER A 113 -18.77 -1.43 0.58
CA SER A 113 -18.30 -1.29 1.97
C SER A 113 -17.99 -2.65 2.59
N VAL A 114 -16.84 -2.77 3.26
CA VAL A 114 -16.38 -3.98 3.94
C VAL A 114 -15.85 -3.65 5.33
N GLY A 115 -16.36 -4.33 6.35
CA GLY A 115 -15.91 -4.20 7.74
C GLY A 115 -14.75 -5.13 8.10
N ALA A 116 -13.64 -5.07 7.39
CA ALA A 116 -12.42 -5.83 7.73
C ALA A 116 -11.42 -4.94 8.49
N ILE A 117 -10.84 -5.45 9.58
CA ILE A 117 -9.86 -4.70 10.39
C ILE A 117 -8.43 -5.17 10.10
N LEU A 118 -8.09 -6.45 10.30
CA LEU A 118 -6.72 -6.97 10.10
C LEU A 118 -6.59 -8.11 9.09
N SER A 119 -7.67 -8.79 8.74
CA SER A 119 -7.64 -9.88 7.74
C SER A 119 -7.32 -9.42 6.30
N SER A 120 -6.05 -9.58 5.88
CA SER A 120 -5.64 -9.30 4.48
C SER A 120 -6.33 -10.25 3.52
N TYR A 121 -6.61 -11.47 3.99
CA TYR A 121 -7.35 -12.50 3.28
C TYR A 121 -8.73 -12.02 2.81
N GLN A 122 -9.51 -11.41 3.71
CA GLN A 122 -10.84 -10.86 3.40
C GLN A 122 -10.72 -9.65 2.47
N ARG A 123 -9.83 -8.71 2.77
CA ARG A 123 -9.64 -7.48 1.97
C ARG A 123 -9.29 -7.81 0.51
N ILE A 124 -8.27 -8.63 0.28
CA ILE A 124 -7.77 -8.95 -1.07
C ILE A 124 -8.83 -9.65 -1.93
N ARG A 125 -9.67 -10.50 -1.32
CA ARG A 125 -10.77 -11.17 -2.02
C ARG A 125 -11.86 -10.20 -2.47
N VAL A 126 -12.29 -9.30 -1.60
CA VAL A 126 -13.28 -8.28 -1.99
C VAL A 126 -12.70 -7.30 -3.00
N GLU A 127 -11.43 -6.90 -2.85
CA GLU A 127 -10.72 -6.08 -3.85
C GLU A 127 -10.64 -6.79 -5.21
N SER A 128 -10.37 -8.09 -5.25
CA SER A 128 -10.35 -8.88 -6.50
C SER A 128 -11.72 -8.86 -7.22
N VAL A 129 -12.82 -9.04 -6.48
CA VAL A 129 -14.18 -8.95 -7.03
C VAL A 129 -14.49 -7.54 -7.51
N CYS A 130 -14.21 -6.53 -6.68
CA CYS A 130 -14.50 -5.14 -7.01
C CYS A 130 -13.67 -4.64 -8.20
N GLN A 131 -12.40 -5.05 -8.30
CA GLN A 131 -11.55 -4.73 -9.44
C GLN A 131 -12.15 -5.25 -10.75
N ARG A 132 -12.64 -6.50 -10.78
CA ARG A 132 -13.32 -7.09 -11.95
C ARG A 132 -14.59 -6.34 -12.33
N LEU A 133 -15.32 -5.85 -11.33
CA LEU A 133 -16.56 -5.09 -11.53
C LEU A 133 -16.33 -3.59 -11.70
N GLY A 134 -15.08 -3.09 -11.64
CA GLY A 134 -14.80 -1.65 -11.67
C GLY A 134 -15.41 -0.87 -10.50
N LEU A 135 -15.51 -1.50 -9.33
CA LEU A 135 -16.01 -0.92 -8.08
C LEU A 135 -14.85 -0.56 -7.14
N THR A 136 -15.04 0.45 -6.30
CA THR A 136 -14.08 0.84 -5.24
C THR A 136 -14.41 0.13 -3.93
N VAL A 137 -13.43 -0.45 -3.24
CA VAL A 137 -13.63 -0.97 -1.88
C VAL A 137 -13.53 0.16 -0.86
N LEU A 138 -14.46 0.21 0.09
CA LEU A 138 -14.47 1.13 1.23
C LEU A 138 -14.24 0.34 2.51
N SER A 139 -13.03 0.38 3.05
CA SER A 139 -12.58 -0.37 4.22
C SER A 139 -11.90 0.56 5.22
N TYR A 140 -12.69 1.44 5.84
CA TYR A 140 -12.21 2.48 6.74
C TYR A 140 -11.62 1.95 8.05
N LEU A 141 -11.95 0.72 8.44
CA LEU A 141 -11.45 0.10 9.66
C LEU A 141 -10.11 -0.63 9.46
N TRP A 142 -9.69 -0.80 8.21
CA TRP A 142 -8.52 -1.59 7.84
C TRP A 142 -7.23 -1.00 8.44
N GLN A 143 -6.42 -1.86 9.08
CA GLN A 143 -5.14 -1.53 9.74
C GLN A 143 -5.24 -0.45 10.83
N ARG A 144 -6.43 -0.25 11.42
CA ARG A 144 -6.62 0.57 12.63
C ARG A 144 -6.07 -0.15 13.87
N ASP A 145 -5.61 0.62 14.85
CA ASP A 145 -5.31 0.08 16.19
C ASP A 145 -6.57 -0.48 16.83
N GLN A 146 -6.51 -1.74 17.29
CA GLN A 146 -7.70 -2.44 17.78
C GLN A 146 -8.24 -1.85 19.09
N LEU A 147 -7.36 -1.37 19.99
CA LEU A 147 -7.78 -0.84 21.28
C LEU A 147 -8.44 0.53 21.11
N GLU A 148 -7.83 1.41 20.31
CA GLU A 148 -8.40 2.70 19.93
C GLU A 148 -9.75 2.49 19.24
N LEU A 149 -9.80 1.65 18.20
CA LEU A 149 -11.02 1.39 17.45
C LEU A 149 -12.16 0.85 18.33
N MET A 150 -11.87 -0.10 19.22
CA MET A 150 -12.89 -0.62 20.13
C MET A 150 -13.36 0.44 21.14
N LYS A 151 -12.46 1.30 21.64
CA LYS A 151 -12.84 2.43 22.50
C LYS A 151 -13.74 3.42 21.76
N GLU A 152 -13.43 3.73 20.50
CA GLU A 152 -14.27 4.58 19.65
C GLU A 152 -15.66 3.97 19.46
N MET A 153 -15.75 2.69 19.08
CA MET A 153 -17.02 1.96 18.97
C MET A 153 -17.81 2.00 20.29
N CYS A 154 -17.15 1.78 21.43
CA CYS A 154 -17.77 1.83 22.74
C CYS A 154 -18.29 3.24 23.08
N SER A 155 -17.56 4.29 22.74
CA SER A 155 -17.98 5.68 22.98
C SER A 155 -19.25 6.07 22.20
N MET A 156 -19.44 5.45 21.03
CA MET A 156 -20.62 5.62 20.18
C MET A 156 -21.76 4.66 20.54
N SER A 157 -21.53 3.74 21.48
CA SER A 157 -22.48 2.70 21.86
C SER A 157 -23.40 3.12 23.01
N LYS A 158 -24.52 2.41 23.14
CA LYS A 158 -25.37 2.47 24.33
C LYS A 158 -24.60 1.94 25.54
N ASP A 159 -24.65 2.68 26.64
CA ASP A 159 -24.11 2.25 27.95
C ASP A 159 -25.25 1.78 28.88
N ILE A 160 -24.88 1.37 30.10
CA ILE A 160 -25.82 0.87 31.13
C ILE A 160 -26.80 1.96 31.60
N HIS A 161 -26.47 3.24 31.39
CA HIS A 161 -27.27 4.39 31.81
C HIS A 161 -28.12 4.97 30.66
N THR A 162 -27.97 4.44 29.46
CA THR A 162 -28.64 4.94 28.27
C THR A 162 -30.09 4.43 28.24
N ASP A 163 -31.07 5.34 28.18
CA ASP A 163 -32.46 4.95 27.93
C ASP A 163 -32.57 4.27 26.56
N VAL A 164 -32.84 2.97 26.60
CA VAL A 164 -32.85 2.07 25.44
C VAL A 164 -33.96 2.45 24.45
N THR A 165 -35.00 3.15 24.91
CA THR A 165 -36.21 3.43 24.11
C THR A 165 -36.13 4.73 23.31
N SER A 166 -35.34 5.70 23.75
CA SER A 166 -35.25 7.03 23.13
C SER A 166 -33.91 7.31 22.44
N CYS A 167 -32.87 6.51 22.69
CA CYS A 167 -31.53 6.76 22.18
C CYS A 167 -31.20 6.03 20.88
N CYS A 168 -30.76 6.77 19.86
CA CYS A 168 -30.33 6.26 18.54
C CYS A 168 -28.80 6.04 18.49
N LYS A 169 -28.24 5.35 19.48
CA LYS A 169 -26.81 4.99 19.53
C LYS A 169 -26.55 3.57 19.06
N PHE A 170 -25.28 3.26 18.79
CA PHE A 170 -24.84 1.93 18.39
C PHE A 170 -25.13 0.89 19.49
N ASP A 171 -25.67 -0.27 19.15
CA ASP A 171 -25.96 -1.36 20.10
C ASP A 171 -25.49 -2.70 19.51
N ALA A 172 -24.17 -2.91 19.52
CA ALA A 172 -23.58 -4.20 19.17
C ALA A 172 -23.49 -5.11 20.39
N ARG A 173 -23.98 -6.34 20.27
CA ARG A 173 -24.00 -7.33 21.35
C ARG A 173 -23.33 -8.63 20.94
N ILE A 174 -22.63 -9.25 21.87
CA ILE A 174 -21.91 -10.51 21.61
C ILE A 174 -22.92 -11.64 21.40
N ILE A 175 -22.77 -12.39 20.30
CA ILE A 175 -23.61 -13.54 19.97
C ILE A 175 -22.85 -14.88 20.02
N LYS A 176 -21.52 -14.84 19.87
CA LYS A 176 -20.63 -16.00 20.00
C LYS A 176 -19.32 -15.58 20.64
N VAL A 177 -18.71 -16.48 21.41
CA VAL A 177 -17.33 -16.39 21.91
C VAL A 177 -16.61 -17.71 21.69
N ALA A 178 -15.33 -17.64 21.36
CA ALA A 178 -14.46 -18.78 21.05
C ALA A 178 -13.00 -18.48 21.46
N ALA A 179 -12.81 -17.77 22.57
CA ALA A 179 -11.48 -17.39 23.05
C ALA A 179 -11.32 -17.64 24.55
N ILE A 180 -10.08 -17.88 24.96
CA ILE A 180 -9.73 -18.16 26.36
C ILE A 180 -10.21 -17.02 27.28
N GLY A 181 -10.90 -17.40 28.35
CA GLY A 181 -11.43 -16.46 29.34
C GLY A 181 -12.75 -15.78 28.94
N LEU A 182 -13.27 -16.03 27.73
CA LEU A 182 -14.66 -15.68 27.37
C LEU A 182 -15.57 -16.89 27.58
N ASP A 183 -16.72 -16.63 28.22
CA ASP A 183 -17.73 -17.63 28.53
C ASP A 183 -19.16 -17.14 28.23
N LYS A 184 -20.15 -17.99 28.48
CA LYS A 184 -21.59 -17.69 28.32
C LYS A 184 -22.07 -16.41 29.03
N SER A 185 -21.37 -15.92 30.05
CA SER A 185 -21.76 -14.70 30.76
C SER A 185 -21.53 -13.44 29.94
N HIS A 186 -20.76 -13.51 28.86
CA HIS A 186 -20.47 -12.38 27.95
C HIS A 186 -21.54 -12.23 26.86
N LEU A 187 -22.26 -13.30 26.54
CA LEU A 187 -23.30 -13.34 25.50
C LEU A 187 -24.43 -12.35 25.81
N GLY A 188 -24.90 -11.64 24.79
CA GLY A 188 -25.97 -10.65 24.88
C GLY A 188 -25.60 -9.35 25.59
N LYS A 189 -24.37 -9.19 26.09
CA LYS A 189 -23.86 -7.92 26.64
C LYS A 189 -23.29 -7.03 25.53
N SER A 190 -23.35 -5.72 25.74
CA SER A 190 -22.84 -4.72 24.79
C SER A 190 -21.31 -4.60 24.82
N LEU A 191 -20.73 -3.95 23.80
CA LEU A 191 -19.28 -3.72 23.73
C LEU A 191 -18.73 -2.95 24.95
N PRO A 192 -19.33 -1.83 25.42
CA PRO A 192 -18.81 -1.11 26.59
C PRO A 192 -18.74 -1.95 27.86
N VAL A 193 -19.70 -2.88 28.04
CA VAL A 193 -19.74 -3.77 29.21
C VAL A 193 -18.61 -4.81 29.15
N ASN A 194 -18.22 -5.27 27.96
CA ASN A 194 -17.20 -6.29 27.78
C ASN A 194 -15.78 -5.74 27.57
N LEU A 195 -15.62 -4.47 27.22
CA LEU A 195 -14.31 -3.82 26.97
C LEU A 195 -13.28 -4.05 28.09
N PRO A 196 -13.61 -3.95 29.39
CA PRO A 196 -12.65 -4.24 30.46
C PRO A 196 -12.13 -5.68 30.41
N THR A 197 -13.00 -6.64 30.09
CA THR A 197 -12.62 -8.05 29.91
C THR A 197 -11.70 -8.20 28.71
N PHE A 198 -12.06 -7.64 27.56
CA PHE A 198 -11.22 -7.72 26.34
C PHE A 198 -9.83 -7.14 26.57
N THR A 199 -9.75 -5.98 27.22
CA THR A 199 -8.47 -5.33 27.53
C THR A 199 -7.61 -6.18 28.48
N LYS A 200 -8.25 -6.84 29.47
CA LYS A 200 -7.55 -7.75 30.39
C LYS A 200 -7.04 -9.00 29.65
N LEU A 201 -7.87 -9.62 28.83
CA LEU A 201 -7.53 -10.84 28.09
C LEU A 201 -6.46 -10.57 27.03
N ASN A 202 -6.48 -9.42 26.37
CA ASN A 202 -5.42 -9.00 25.46
C ASN A 202 -4.06 -8.92 26.17
N LYS A 203 -4.02 -8.31 27.36
CA LYS A 203 -2.77 -8.23 28.15
C LYS A 203 -2.28 -9.58 28.65
N MET A 204 -3.19 -10.50 28.97
CA MET A 204 -2.84 -11.82 29.54
C MET A 204 -2.53 -12.87 28.47
N TYR A 205 -3.24 -12.85 27.36
CA TYR A 205 -3.30 -13.93 26.37
C TYR A 205 -3.23 -13.45 24.92
N GLN A 206 -3.05 -12.15 24.68
CA GLN A 206 -3.04 -11.53 23.34
C GLN A 206 -4.33 -11.71 22.53
N VAL A 207 -5.45 -12.03 23.21
CA VAL A 207 -6.80 -12.02 22.62
C VAL A 207 -7.02 -10.71 21.87
N HIS A 208 -7.47 -10.80 20.62
CA HIS A 208 -7.80 -9.66 19.78
C HIS A 208 -8.98 -8.87 20.36
N ILE A 209 -8.72 -7.61 20.69
CA ILE A 209 -9.72 -6.72 21.34
C ILE A 209 -10.94 -6.52 20.44
N CYS A 210 -10.74 -6.52 19.13
CA CYS A 210 -11.82 -6.44 18.15
C CYS A 210 -12.39 -7.80 17.74
N GLY A 211 -11.95 -8.92 18.32
CA GLY A 211 -12.50 -10.25 18.02
C GLY A 211 -12.09 -10.80 16.64
N GLU A 212 -10.99 -10.30 16.08
CA GLU A 212 -10.40 -10.84 14.85
C GLU A 212 -10.11 -12.35 15.00
N GLY A 213 -10.13 -13.09 13.90
CA GLY A 213 -9.93 -14.55 13.92
C GLY A 213 -11.11 -15.34 14.48
N GLY A 214 -12.27 -14.71 14.69
CA GLY A 214 -13.49 -15.38 15.17
C GLY A 214 -13.53 -15.58 16.69
N GLU A 215 -12.66 -14.90 17.44
CA GLU A 215 -12.60 -14.98 18.91
C GLU A 215 -13.93 -14.59 19.58
N PHE A 216 -14.65 -13.65 19.00
CA PHE A 216 -16.05 -13.40 19.32
C PHE A 216 -16.77 -12.77 18.14
N GLU A 217 -18.06 -13.06 18.02
CA GLU A 217 -18.94 -12.48 17.01
C GLU A 217 -20.00 -11.59 17.67
N THR A 218 -20.51 -10.64 16.90
CA THR A 218 -21.52 -9.68 17.40
C THR A 218 -22.71 -9.56 16.46
N MET A 219 -23.79 -9.00 16.99
CA MET A 219 -24.96 -8.56 16.22
C MET A 219 -25.35 -7.14 16.61
N VAL A 220 -25.57 -6.29 15.61
CA VAL A 220 -25.95 -4.89 15.79
C VAL A 220 -27.47 -4.78 15.88
N LEU A 221 -27.98 -4.37 17.03
CA LEU A 221 -29.41 -4.23 17.27
C LEU A 221 -29.94 -2.83 16.95
N ASP A 222 -29.08 -1.82 17.05
CA ASP A 222 -29.42 -0.44 16.76
C ASP A 222 -28.18 0.34 16.30
N ALA A 223 -28.39 1.37 15.48
CA ALA A 223 -27.35 2.29 15.05
C ALA A 223 -27.95 3.66 14.70
N PRO A 224 -27.15 4.75 14.75
CA PRO A 224 -27.64 6.10 14.45
C PRO A 224 -28.31 6.28 13.08
N PHE A 225 -27.92 5.47 12.10
CA PHE A 225 -28.41 5.53 10.72
C PHE A 225 -29.56 4.53 10.44
N PHE A 226 -30.09 3.85 11.46
CA PHE A 226 -31.29 3.02 11.34
C PHE A 226 -32.54 3.90 11.28
N LYS A 227 -32.88 4.33 10.06
CA LYS A 227 -33.87 5.38 9.77
C LYS A 227 -35.31 5.02 10.16
N ASN A 228 -35.70 3.76 9.97
CA ASN A 228 -37.10 3.32 10.06
C ASN A 228 -37.42 2.56 11.36
N GLY A 229 -36.41 2.14 12.12
CA GLY A 229 -36.61 1.35 13.32
C GLY A 229 -35.37 0.59 13.72
N PHE A 230 -35.44 -0.11 14.86
CA PHE A 230 -34.34 -0.89 15.40
C PHE A 230 -34.79 -2.32 15.70
N ILE A 231 -33.82 -3.19 15.99
CA ILE A 231 -34.05 -4.59 16.33
C ILE A 231 -34.08 -4.70 17.84
N LYS A 232 -35.24 -5.03 18.41
CA LYS A 232 -35.42 -5.18 19.85
C LYS A 232 -35.17 -6.62 20.26
N LEU A 233 -34.24 -6.82 21.19
CA LEU A 233 -33.98 -8.13 21.79
C LEU A 233 -35.09 -8.48 22.79
N ILE A 234 -35.80 -9.58 22.53
CA ILE A 234 -36.87 -10.11 23.38
C ILE A 234 -36.33 -11.14 24.36
N GLN A 235 -35.49 -12.04 23.86
CA GLN A 235 -34.95 -13.12 24.66
C GLN A 235 -33.60 -13.58 24.11
N LEU A 236 -32.68 -13.88 25.03
CA LEU A 236 -31.43 -14.57 24.74
C LEU A 236 -31.62 -16.07 25.01
N ILE A 237 -31.35 -16.92 24.01
CA ILE A 237 -31.42 -18.38 24.14
C ILE A 237 -30.00 -18.90 23.97
N HIS A 238 -29.43 -19.48 25.02
CA HIS A 238 -28.12 -20.11 24.93
C HIS A 238 -28.24 -21.44 24.16
N GLU A 239 -27.32 -21.68 23.23
CA GLU A 239 -27.21 -22.98 22.58
C GLU A 239 -26.43 -23.92 23.51
N ASP A 240 -26.90 -25.16 23.66
CA ASP A 240 -26.20 -26.16 24.48
C ASP A 240 -24.87 -26.52 23.77
N PRO A 241 -23.73 -26.60 24.50
CA PRO A 241 -22.47 -26.97 23.91
C PRO A 241 -22.60 -28.36 23.26
N SER A 242 -22.16 -28.47 22.01
CA SER A 242 -22.19 -29.70 21.24
C SER A 242 -21.23 -30.75 21.79
N VAL A 243 -21.54 -31.41 22.92
CA VAL A 243 -20.89 -32.64 23.45
C VAL A 243 -19.37 -32.58 23.72
N SER A 244 -18.65 -31.54 23.28
CA SER A 244 -17.23 -31.31 23.51
C SER A 244 -17.03 -29.97 24.23
N ASP A 245 -16.25 -29.99 25.30
CA ASP A 245 -15.92 -28.83 26.15
C ASP A 245 -14.85 -27.97 25.46
N ASP A 246 -15.12 -27.53 24.23
CA ASP A 246 -14.14 -26.88 23.34
C ASP A 246 -14.01 -25.37 23.61
N GLY A 247 -14.65 -24.86 24.67
CA GLY A 247 -14.58 -23.44 25.05
C GLY A 247 -15.32 -22.47 24.13
N VAL A 248 -16.18 -22.96 23.23
CA VAL A 248 -17.01 -22.16 22.32
C VAL A 248 -18.43 -22.03 22.88
N TYR A 249 -18.96 -20.82 22.94
CA TYR A 249 -20.32 -20.53 23.40
C TYR A 249 -21.04 -19.62 22.41
N SER A 250 -22.25 -20.00 22.00
CA SER A 250 -23.12 -19.21 21.12
C SER A 250 -24.50 -18.99 21.75
N ALA A 251 -25.21 -17.99 21.24
CA ALA A 251 -26.60 -17.76 21.59
C ALA A 251 -27.44 -17.38 20.38
N LYS A 252 -28.72 -17.77 20.41
CA LYS A 252 -29.74 -17.30 19.48
C LYS A 252 -30.48 -16.11 20.07
N PHE A 253 -30.60 -15.04 19.31
CA PHE A 253 -31.35 -13.86 19.72
C PHE A 253 -32.79 -13.95 19.19
N LYS A 254 -33.75 -14.05 20.09
CA LYS A 254 -35.16 -13.83 19.73
C LYS A 254 -35.40 -12.34 19.66
N VAL A 255 -35.68 -11.82 18.47
CA VAL A 255 -35.79 -10.39 18.20
C VAL A 255 -37.10 -10.00 17.53
N GLU A 256 -37.48 -8.73 17.65
CA GLU A 256 -38.58 -8.12 16.90
C GLU A 256 -38.13 -6.78 16.29
N PHE A 257 -38.69 -6.43 15.12
CA PHE A 257 -38.50 -5.09 14.57
C PHE A 257 -39.39 -4.09 15.32
N GLN A 258 -38.79 -3.02 15.82
CA GLN A 258 -39.49 -1.91 16.46
C GLN A 258 -39.37 -0.66 15.60
N GLU A 259 -40.51 -0.19 15.08
CA GLU A 259 -40.55 1.03 14.28
C GLU A 259 -40.14 2.25 15.11
N ARG A 260 -39.29 3.10 14.52
CA ARG A 260 -38.82 4.36 15.09
C ARG A 260 -38.35 5.26 13.95
N THR A 261 -38.83 6.49 13.89
CA THR A 261 -38.30 7.49 12.97
C THR A 261 -37.16 8.26 13.64
N VAL A 262 -36.01 8.33 12.98
CA VAL A 262 -34.87 9.13 13.44
C VAL A 262 -34.84 10.46 12.69
N PRO A 263 -34.90 11.63 13.37
CA PRO A 263 -34.73 12.92 12.71
C PRO A 263 -33.38 13.02 11.99
N ALA A 264 -33.35 13.61 10.80
CA ALA A 264 -32.10 13.74 10.02
C ALA A 264 -31.00 14.48 10.79
N GLU A 265 -31.37 15.47 11.60
CA GLU A 265 -30.47 16.26 12.45
C GLU A 265 -29.72 15.40 13.48
N GLU A 266 -30.35 14.34 13.99
CA GLU A 266 -29.71 13.44 14.96
C GLU A 266 -28.61 12.63 14.29
N LEU A 267 -28.82 12.12 13.07
CA LEU A 267 -27.76 11.45 12.32
C LEU A 267 -26.59 12.40 12.04
N SER A 268 -26.87 13.64 11.61
CA SER A 268 -25.82 14.66 11.40
C SER A 268 -25.02 14.93 12.68
N LYS A 269 -25.68 15.01 13.83
CA LYS A 269 -25.04 15.16 15.14
C LYS A 269 -24.16 13.95 15.47
N GLN A 270 -24.66 12.73 15.31
CA GLN A 270 -23.89 11.51 15.59
C GLN A 270 -22.69 11.38 14.63
N LEU A 271 -22.84 11.73 13.35
CA LEU A 271 -21.74 11.80 12.39
C LEU A 271 -20.69 12.84 12.81
N SER A 272 -21.09 13.99 13.34
CA SER A 272 -20.16 15.01 13.83
C SER A 272 -19.32 14.52 15.02
N LEU A 273 -19.91 13.69 15.88
CA LEU A 273 -19.28 13.11 17.07
C LEU A 273 -18.46 11.86 16.78
N LEU A 274 -18.70 11.17 15.66
CA LEU A 274 -17.98 9.96 15.27
C LEU A 274 -16.47 10.24 15.22
N PRO A 275 -15.65 9.59 16.07
CA PRO A 275 -14.21 9.73 16.03
C PRO A 275 -13.64 9.32 14.67
N VAL A 276 -12.63 10.04 14.21
CA VAL A 276 -11.89 9.74 12.97
C VAL A 276 -10.41 9.92 13.27
N PRO A 277 -9.54 8.98 12.85
CA PRO A 277 -8.10 9.15 12.97
C PRO A 277 -7.63 10.46 12.37
N LYS A 278 -6.71 11.13 13.05
CA LYS A 278 -6.00 12.25 12.44
C LYS A 278 -5.16 11.73 11.27
N VAL A 279 -5.12 12.49 10.17
CA VAL A 279 -4.31 12.16 8.99
C VAL A 279 -2.83 12.17 9.32
N ILE A 280 -2.41 13.16 10.12
CA ILE A 280 -1.11 13.23 10.79
C ILE A 280 -1.40 12.92 12.25
N ASP A 281 -1.08 11.70 12.67
CA ASP A 281 -1.25 11.25 14.05
C ASP A 281 -0.24 11.93 14.98
N GLU A 282 -0.41 11.75 16.29
CA GLU A 282 0.35 12.44 17.34
C GLU A 282 1.87 12.28 17.18
N LYS A 283 2.33 11.12 16.70
CA LYS A 283 3.75 10.84 16.48
C LYS A 283 4.30 11.75 15.37
N TRP A 284 3.59 11.84 14.25
CA TRP A 284 4.03 12.67 13.12
C TRP A 284 3.76 14.17 13.33
N ASP A 285 2.76 14.51 14.13
CA ASP A 285 2.48 15.89 14.54
C ASP A 285 3.62 16.43 15.40
N ALA A 286 4.13 15.62 16.34
CA ALA A 286 5.29 15.97 17.15
C ALA A 286 6.55 16.24 16.29
N LEU A 287 6.75 15.49 15.20
CA LEU A 287 7.84 15.75 14.25
C LEU A 287 7.65 17.09 13.54
N LEU A 288 6.43 17.36 13.06
CA LEU A 288 6.10 18.62 12.39
C LEU A 288 6.26 19.82 13.33
N GLU A 289 5.79 19.73 14.58
CA GLU A 289 5.97 20.77 15.59
C GLU A 289 7.46 21.01 15.92
N THR A 290 8.24 19.94 16.07
CA THR A 290 9.69 20.04 16.33
C THR A 290 10.40 20.73 15.17
N TYR A 291 10.03 20.41 13.93
CA TYR A 291 10.54 21.09 12.75
C TYR A 291 10.16 22.58 12.76
N MET A 292 8.89 22.91 12.99
CA MET A 292 8.41 24.31 12.96
C MET A 292 9.13 25.18 14.00
N LYS A 293 9.31 24.69 15.23
CA LYS A 293 10.05 25.39 16.29
C LYS A 293 11.48 25.72 15.87
N LYS A 294 12.18 24.77 15.26
CA LYS A 294 13.58 24.95 14.81
C LYS A 294 13.70 25.84 13.58
N ASN A 295 12.74 25.76 12.66
CA ASN A 295 12.77 26.55 11.44
C ASN A 295 12.59 28.05 11.73
N GLU A 296 11.84 28.43 12.78
CA GLU A 296 11.74 29.82 13.24
C GLU A 296 13.09 30.40 13.74
N GLU A 297 13.98 29.54 14.24
CA GLU A 297 15.31 29.92 14.75
C GLU A 297 16.37 30.02 13.64
N TRP A 298 16.15 29.37 12.48
CA TRP A 298 17.11 29.24 11.38
C TRP A 298 16.74 30.11 10.17
N ASN A 299 16.78 31.44 10.32
CA ASN A 299 16.78 32.32 9.15
C ASN A 299 18.20 32.35 8.54
N VAL A 300 18.48 31.51 7.54
CA VAL A 300 19.75 31.54 6.79
C VAL A 300 19.54 31.68 5.28
N VAL A 301 19.97 32.86 4.81
CA VAL A 301 20.71 33.18 3.59
C VAL A 301 20.42 32.34 2.34
N ARG A 302 19.69 32.97 1.41
CA ARG A 302 19.63 32.56 0.01
C ARG A 302 20.98 32.82 -0.65
N THR A 303 21.65 31.77 -1.11
CA THR A 303 22.75 31.89 -2.06
C THR A 303 22.18 32.03 -3.47
N ASN A 304 22.53 33.13 -4.14
CA ASN A 304 22.30 33.29 -5.57
C ASN A 304 23.37 32.48 -6.31
N GLY A 305 23.01 31.31 -6.83
CA GLY A 305 23.79 30.61 -7.85
C GLY A 305 23.51 31.25 -9.22
N GLY A 306 24.53 31.77 -9.89
CA GLY A 306 24.43 32.28 -11.24
C GLY A 306 24.44 31.13 -12.26
N ASP A 307 23.42 31.07 -13.12
CA ASP A 307 23.32 30.06 -14.16
C ASP A 307 24.09 30.46 -15.43
N LEU A 308 25.00 29.58 -15.86
CA LEU A 308 25.44 29.47 -17.25
C LEU A 308 24.70 28.26 -17.85
N ALA A 309 23.54 28.50 -18.46
CA ALA A 309 22.84 27.49 -19.23
C ALA A 309 23.51 27.34 -20.61
N TYR A 310 23.94 26.12 -20.95
CA TYR A 310 24.36 25.82 -22.32
C TYR A 310 23.11 25.64 -23.20
N SER A 311 23.06 26.35 -24.33
CA SER A 311 21.98 26.18 -25.31
C SER A 311 22.14 24.83 -26.03
N ASN A 312 21.56 23.77 -25.49
CA ASN A 312 21.53 22.49 -26.19
C ASN A 312 20.11 22.18 -26.69
N ASN A 313 20.00 22.02 -28.00
CA ASN A 313 18.95 21.20 -28.58
C ASN A 313 19.22 19.75 -28.15
N ASN A 314 18.67 19.32 -27.00
CA ASN A 314 18.78 17.94 -26.54
C ASN A 314 18.01 17.03 -27.51
N THR A 315 18.71 16.58 -28.56
CA THR A 315 18.23 15.61 -29.56
C THR A 315 18.84 14.22 -29.36
N ILE A 316 19.65 14.02 -28.31
CA ILE A 316 20.33 12.73 -28.11
C ILE A 316 19.41 11.82 -27.29
N THR A 317 18.98 10.74 -27.93
CA THR A 317 18.22 9.67 -27.30
C THR A 317 19.15 8.81 -26.46
N MET A 318 18.74 8.51 -25.23
CA MET A 318 19.54 7.74 -24.28
C MET A 318 19.55 6.26 -24.68
N PRO A 319 20.70 5.58 -24.62
CA PRO A 319 20.80 4.21 -25.09
C PRO A 319 20.08 3.24 -24.16
N LEU A 320 19.40 2.27 -24.76
CA LEU A 320 18.87 1.10 -24.06
C LEU A 320 20.03 0.37 -23.35
N SER A 321 19.87 0.13 -22.05
CA SER A 321 20.79 -0.66 -21.24
C SER A 321 20.08 -1.90 -20.73
N ILE A 322 20.73 -3.07 -20.86
CA ILE A 322 20.24 -4.33 -20.30
C ILE A 322 21.34 -4.92 -19.43
N ARG A 323 21.16 -4.89 -18.12
CA ARG A 323 22.15 -5.38 -17.15
C ARG A 323 21.60 -6.55 -16.36
N LYS A 324 22.39 -7.60 -16.22
CA LYS A 324 22.07 -8.80 -15.43
C LYS A 324 22.94 -8.80 -14.17
N LEU A 325 22.32 -8.86 -12.99
CA LEU A 325 23.00 -8.96 -11.69
C LEU A 325 22.27 -10.03 -10.86
N ASP A 326 22.98 -11.08 -10.44
CA ASP A 326 22.42 -12.21 -9.67
C ASP A 326 21.11 -12.79 -10.25
N SER A 327 20.02 -12.73 -9.48
CA SER A 327 18.68 -13.13 -9.87
C SER A 327 17.92 -12.03 -10.60
N LEU A 328 18.46 -10.82 -10.73
CA LEU A 328 17.79 -9.66 -11.31
C LEU A 328 18.26 -9.33 -12.72
N ILE A 329 17.38 -8.71 -13.48
CA ILE A 329 17.69 -8.05 -14.75
C ILE A 329 17.12 -6.63 -14.72
N PHE A 330 17.92 -5.69 -15.20
CA PHE A 330 17.60 -4.28 -15.30
C PHE A 330 17.49 -3.95 -16.78
N ILE A 331 16.34 -3.43 -17.20
CA ILE A 331 16.13 -2.91 -18.55
C ILE A 331 15.89 -1.42 -18.38
N SER A 332 16.87 -0.61 -18.79
CA SER A 332 16.90 0.83 -18.52
C SER A 332 16.77 1.65 -19.80
N ASN A 333 16.20 2.85 -19.65
CA ASN A 333 16.16 3.88 -20.70
C ASN A 333 15.35 3.52 -21.96
N LEU A 334 14.27 2.74 -21.83
CA LEU A 334 13.37 2.49 -22.96
C LEU A 334 12.68 3.79 -23.37
N THR A 335 12.90 4.19 -24.61
CA THR A 335 12.31 5.36 -25.25
C THR A 335 11.79 4.98 -26.64
N CYS A 336 10.98 5.84 -27.25
CA CYS A 336 10.44 5.56 -28.57
C CYS A 336 11.54 5.59 -29.66
N ASN A 337 11.59 4.55 -30.51
CA ASN A 337 12.59 4.43 -31.58
C ASN A 337 12.03 4.58 -32.99
N ASN A 338 10.73 4.90 -33.13
CA ASN A 338 10.05 4.95 -34.44
C ASN A 338 9.75 6.39 -34.92
N GLY A 339 10.26 7.43 -34.22
CA GLY A 339 10.09 8.83 -34.60
C GLY A 339 8.67 9.39 -34.47
N SER A 340 7.76 8.69 -33.77
CA SER A 340 6.38 9.16 -33.56
C SER A 340 6.32 10.41 -32.68
N VAL A 341 5.52 11.40 -33.04
CA VAL A 341 5.31 12.61 -32.22
C VAL A 341 4.23 12.42 -31.15
N SER A 342 3.29 11.48 -31.35
CA SER A 342 2.19 11.26 -30.39
C SER A 342 2.66 10.47 -29.18
N VAL A 343 2.42 11.01 -27.98
CA VAL A 343 2.71 10.35 -26.70
C VAL A 343 2.10 8.94 -26.59
N ILE A 344 0.91 8.73 -27.16
CA ILE A 344 0.24 7.42 -27.16
C ILE A 344 1.05 6.41 -27.98
N LYS A 345 1.44 6.80 -29.20
CA LYS A 345 2.22 5.93 -30.09
C LYS A 345 3.63 5.68 -29.56
N GLN A 346 4.23 6.68 -28.93
CA GLN A 346 5.52 6.51 -28.25
C GLN A 346 5.41 5.50 -27.11
N ALA A 347 4.37 5.62 -26.28
CA ALA A 347 4.15 4.70 -25.17
C ALA A 347 3.84 3.27 -25.68
N GLU A 348 2.99 3.12 -26.70
CA GLU A 348 2.75 1.82 -27.36
C GLU A 348 4.05 1.19 -27.84
N ASN A 349 4.88 1.96 -28.55
CA ASN A 349 6.18 1.49 -29.03
C ASN A 349 7.15 1.12 -27.90
N VAL A 350 7.19 1.87 -26.80
CA VAL A 350 8.02 1.53 -25.61
C VAL A 350 7.60 0.18 -25.01
N PHE A 351 6.30 -0.05 -24.87
CA PHE A 351 5.79 -1.32 -24.33
C PHE A 351 5.90 -2.49 -25.31
N GLU A 352 5.82 -2.24 -26.62
CA GLU A 352 6.14 -3.23 -27.67
C GLU A 352 7.61 -3.64 -27.63
N GLN A 353 8.52 -2.67 -27.49
CA GLN A 353 9.95 -2.93 -27.30
C GLN A 353 10.20 -3.76 -26.05
N LEU A 354 9.55 -3.39 -24.93
CA LEU A 354 9.63 -4.16 -23.70
C LEU A 354 9.14 -5.61 -23.91
N ALA A 355 7.96 -5.80 -24.51
CA ALA A 355 7.44 -7.14 -24.80
C ALA A 355 8.43 -7.99 -25.61
N LYS A 356 9.08 -7.38 -26.60
CA LYS A 356 10.09 -8.06 -27.43
C LYS A 356 11.30 -8.47 -26.58
N ILE A 357 11.85 -7.57 -25.77
CA ILE A 357 13.01 -7.87 -24.92
C ILE A 357 12.68 -8.99 -23.93
N LEU A 358 11.49 -8.94 -23.31
CA LEU A 358 11.05 -10.00 -22.40
C LEU A 358 10.95 -11.35 -23.12
N ASN A 359 10.41 -11.38 -24.33
CA ASN A 359 10.33 -12.60 -25.13
C ASN A 359 11.74 -13.13 -25.48
N ASP A 360 12.66 -12.26 -25.90
CA ASP A 360 14.03 -12.63 -26.25
C ASP A 360 14.80 -13.20 -25.03
N GLU A 361 14.50 -12.70 -23.83
CA GLU A 361 15.07 -13.16 -22.55
C GLU A 361 14.29 -14.34 -21.91
N ASN A 362 13.20 -14.81 -22.53
CA ASN A 362 12.28 -15.81 -21.98
C ASN A 362 11.71 -15.42 -20.60
N LEU A 363 11.37 -14.15 -20.43
CA LEU A 363 10.77 -13.58 -19.23
C LEU A 363 9.33 -13.12 -19.50
N PHE A 364 8.56 -12.97 -18.42
CA PHE A 364 7.16 -12.56 -18.45
C PHE A 364 6.95 -11.24 -17.71
N PRO A 365 5.97 -10.41 -18.13
CA PRO A 365 5.65 -9.16 -17.43
C PRO A 365 5.38 -9.33 -15.92
N SER A 366 4.86 -10.49 -15.50
CA SER A 366 4.59 -10.84 -14.10
C SER A 366 5.84 -10.89 -13.22
N GLN A 367 7.03 -10.99 -13.82
CA GLN A 367 8.31 -10.98 -13.11
C GLN A 367 8.83 -9.57 -12.82
N THR A 368 8.17 -8.53 -13.31
CA THR A 368 8.60 -7.12 -13.08
C THR A 368 8.39 -6.76 -11.61
N LEU A 369 9.45 -6.33 -10.92
CA LEU A 369 9.41 -5.95 -9.50
C LEU A 369 9.16 -4.45 -9.32
N TYR A 370 9.90 -3.64 -10.08
CA TYR A 370 9.88 -2.18 -10.00
C TYR A 370 9.90 -1.55 -11.39
N SER A 371 9.32 -0.36 -11.51
CA SER A 371 9.33 0.47 -12.71
C SER A 371 9.60 1.93 -12.38
N SER A 372 10.43 2.57 -13.20
CA SER A 372 10.72 3.99 -13.19
C SER A 372 10.15 4.59 -14.47
N LEU A 373 9.16 5.49 -14.33
CA LEU A 373 8.46 6.10 -15.47
C LEU A 373 8.63 7.61 -15.44
N ILE A 374 9.46 8.14 -16.33
CA ILE A 374 9.66 9.58 -16.50
C ILE A 374 8.79 10.01 -17.66
N LEU A 375 7.92 11.00 -17.47
CA LEU A 375 7.25 11.67 -18.60
C LEU A 375 7.80 13.08 -18.76
N ARG A 376 7.77 13.58 -19.99
CA ARG A 376 8.16 14.98 -20.24
C ARG A 376 7.15 15.97 -19.64
N ASP A 377 5.87 15.59 -19.66
CA ASP A 377 4.74 16.40 -19.19
C ASP A 377 3.72 15.53 -18.44
N MET A 378 3.51 15.81 -17.14
CA MET A 378 2.54 15.11 -16.30
C MET A 378 1.09 15.28 -16.74
N SER A 379 0.76 16.28 -17.57
CA SER A 379 -0.58 16.38 -18.16
C SER A 379 -0.93 15.17 -19.03
N GLN A 380 0.07 14.47 -19.58
CA GLN A 380 -0.12 13.25 -20.39
C GLN A 380 -0.23 11.96 -19.56
N PHE A 381 -0.10 12.04 -18.23
CA PHE A 381 -0.09 10.88 -17.32
C PHE A 381 -1.25 9.92 -17.57
N SER A 382 -2.48 10.42 -17.67
CA SER A 382 -3.66 9.56 -17.84
C SER A 382 -3.59 8.70 -19.11
N LYS A 383 -3.06 9.25 -20.21
CA LYS A 383 -2.93 8.54 -21.49
C LYS A 383 -1.88 7.43 -21.42
N VAL A 384 -0.70 7.74 -20.88
CA VAL A 384 0.40 6.76 -20.73
C VAL A 384 0.01 5.69 -19.72
N ASN A 385 -0.61 6.08 -18.61
CA ASN A 385 -1.11 5.16 -17.59
C ASN A 385 -2.13 4.19 -18.21
N GLY A 386 -3.02 4.63 -19.11
CA GLY A 386 -3.92 3.72 -19.83
C GLY A 386 -3.21 2.58 -20.59
N ILE A 387 -2.01 2.83 -21.15
CA ILE A 387 -1.21 1.82 -21.85
C ILE A 387 -0.45 0.94 -20.85
N TYR A 388 0.17 1.56 -19.84
CA TYR A 388 0.83 0.87 -18.73
C TYR A 388 -0.11 -0.17 -18.08
N ASN A 389 -1.37 0.23 -17.84
CA ASN A 389 -2.39 -0.60 -17.20
C ASN A 389 -2.80 -1.80 -18.05
N LYS A 390 -2.77 -1.64 -19.38
CA LYS A 390 -3.04 -2.75 -20.32
C LYS A 390 -1.88 -3.75 -20.31
N PHE A 391 -0.64 -3.27 -20.21
CA PHE A 391 0.55 -4.10 -20.18
C PHE A 391 0.66 -4.89 -18.87
N PHE A 392 0.52 -4.22 -17.73
CA PHE A 392 0.54 -4.82 -16.39
C PHE A 392 -0.87 -5.17 -15.88
N ASN A 393 -1.74 -5.61 -16.77
CA ASN A 393 -3.11 -5.96 -16.41
C ASN A 393 -3.12 -7.12 -15.41
N THR A 394 -3.68 -6.92 -14.21
CA THR A 394 -3.62 -7.89 -13.11
C THR A 394 -4.29 -9.22 -13.42
N PHE A 395 -5.24 -9.24 -14.36
CA PHE A 395 -5.87 -10.47 -14.84
C PHE A 395 -4.97 -11.31 -15.76
N LYS A 396 -3.93 -10.69 -16.34
CA LYS A 396 -2.95 -11.35 -17.23
C LYS A 396 -1.60 -11.61 -16.58
N VAL A 397 -1.16 -10.70 -15.71
CA VAL A 397 0.20 -10.70 -15.12
C VAL A 397 0.21 -11.00 -13.62
N GLY A 398 -0.96 -11.16 -13.01
CA GLY A 398 -1.12 -11.50 -11.60
C GLY A 398 -1.54 -10.30 -10.73
N PRO A 399 -1.96 -10.56 -9.49
CA PRO A 399 -2.58 -9.56 -8.62
C PRO A 399 -1.61 -8.46 -8.13
N LEU A 400 -0.31 -8.66 -8.34
CA LEU A 400 0.76 -7.77 -7.93
C LEU A 400 1.41 -7.14 -9.17
N PRO A 401 0.92 -6.00 -9.67
CA PRO A 401 1.66 -5.21 -10.66
C PRO A 401 2.97 -4.70 -10.03
N PRO A 402 3.97 -4.28 -10.82
CA PRO A 402 5.22 -3.77 -10.26
C PRO A 402 5.00 -2.53 -9.38
N SER A 403 5.91 -2.32 -8.43
CA SER A 403 6.05 -1.03 -7.75
C SER A 403 6.53 0.03 -8.75
N ARG A 404 6.29 1.32 -8.45
CA ARG A 404 6.51 2.40 -9.41
C ARG A 404 6.90 3.73 -8.75
N ALA A 405 7.88 4.40 -9.33
CA ALA A 405 8.05 5.85 -9.25
C ALA A 405 7.67 6.48 -10.59
N CYS A 406 6.90 7.57 -10.57
CA CYS A 406 6.49 8.27 -11.80
C CYS A 406 6.59 9.78 -11.63
N VAL A 407 7.50 10.40 -12.37
CA VAL A 407 7.82 11.82 -12.24
C VAL A 407 7.87 12.52 -13.59
N GLY A 408 7.81 13.86 -13.56
CA GLY A 408 7.91 14.72 -14.73
C GLY A 408 9.27 15.38 -14.85
N SER A 409 9.91 15.25 -16.02
CA SER A 409 11.15 15.94 -16.34
C SER A 409 11.12 16.50 -17.75
N GLU A 410 11.13 17.83 -17.86
CA GLU A 410 11.20 18.54 -19.13
C GLU A 410 12.57 18.37 -19.82
N LEU A 411 13.56 17.82 -19.09
CA LEU A 411 14.93 17.58 -19.55
C LEU A 411 15.10 16.31 -20.40
N LEU A 412 14.05 15.51 -20.58
CA LEU A 412 14.04 14.49 -21.63
C LEU A 412 14.34 15.13 -23.01
N ALA A 413 14.84 14.34 -23.96
CA ALA A 413 15.07 14.83 -25.32
C ALA A 413 13.77 15.38 -25.95
N ASN A 414 13.88 16.39 -26.82
CA ASN A 414 12.72 17.16 -27.34
C ASN A 414 11.68 16.29 -28.06
N ASP A 415 12.12 15.22 -28.70
CA ASP A 415 11.31 14.21 -29.38
C ASP A 415 10.88 13.04 -28.48
N CYS A 416 11.37 12.98 -27.25
CA CYS A 416 11.05 11.95 -26.27
C CYS A 416 9.97 12.43 -25.28
N GLN A 417 8.82 11.76 -25.28
CA GLN A 417 7.70 12.07 -24.38
C GLN A 417 7.71 11.25 -23.09
N LEU A 418 8.35 10.09 -23.11
CA LEU A 418 8.48 9.21 -21.96
C LEU A 418 9.74 8.35 -22.02
N GLN A 419 10.23 7.98 -20.84
CA GLN A 419 11.26 6.98 -20.62
C GLN A 419 10.77 5.96 -19.59
N LEU A 420 10.99 4.67 -19.87
CA LEU A 420 10.68 3.57 -18.95
C LEU A 420 11.95 2.79 -18.61
N SER A 421 12.16 2.53 -17.32
CA SER A 421 13.13 1.54 -16.85
C SER A 421 12.41 0.55 -15.93
N ILE A 422 12.87 -0.70 -15.91
CA ILE A 422 12.28 -1.75 -15.07
C ILE A 422 13.33 -2.67 -14.47
N VAL A 423 12.99 -3.22 -13.30
CA VAL A 423 13.73 -4.28 -12.63
C VAL A 423 12.88 -5.53 -12.64
N LEU A 424 13.43 -6.66 -13.09
CA LEU A 424 12.73 -7.95 -13.08
C LEU A 424 13.50 -9.02 -12.33
N ASP A 425 12.74 -9.95 -11.77
CA ASP A 425 13.21 -11.22 -11.26
C ASP A 425 13.40 -12.23 -12.41
N ARG A 426 14.60 -12.77 -12.60
CA ARG A 426 14.90 -13.76 -13.64
C ARG A 426 14.71 -15.22 -13.18
N THR A 427 14.41 -15.44 -11.90
CA THR A 427 14.19 -16.82 -11.41
C THR A 427 13.07 -17.49 -12.21
N LYS A 428 13.23 -18.78 -12.46
CA LYS A 428 12.29 -19.57 -13.29
C LYS A 428 11.10 -20.07 -12.48
N GLU A 429 10.52 -19.21 -11.66
CA GLU A 429 9.38 -19.50 -10.78
C GLU A 429 8.03 -19.05 -11.37
N SER A 430 8.04 -18.66 -12.66
CA SER A 430 6.84 -18.29 -13.39
C SER A 430 6.09 -19.52 -13.89
N GLN A 431 4.79 -19.60 -13.60
CA GLN A 431 3.94 -20.72 -13.98
C GLN A 431 2.68 -20.22 -14.68
N LEU A 432 2.29 -20.92 -15.76
CA LEU A 432 1.01 -20.71 -16.41
C LEU A 432 -0.08 -21.37 -15.56
N ILE A 433 -1.03 -20.56 -15.11
CA ILE A 433 -2.18 -20.99 -14.31
C ILE A 433 -3.42 -20.86 -15.18
N GLU A 434 -4.19 -21.95 -15.27
CA GLU A 434 -5.55 -21.89 -15.83
C GLU A 434 -6.48 -21.23 -14.82
N ILE A 435 -7.12 -20.12 -15.23
CA ILE A 435 -8.14 -19.48 -14.42
C ILE A 435 -9.43 -20.27 -14.62
N LYS A 436 -9.69 -21.20 -13.71
CA LYS A 436 -10.92 -21.99 -13.69
C LYS A 436 -12.01 -21.17 -13.02
N GLY A 437 -12.48 -20.08 -13.63
CA GLY A 437 -13.66 -19.32 -13.16
C GLY A 437 -14.94 -19.73 -13.90
N ASN A 438 -16.04 -19.01 -13.70
CA ASN A 438 -17.25 -19.19 -14.52
C ASN A 438 -16.93 -18.79 -15.99
N GLU A 439 -17.02 -19.76 -16.92
CA GLU A 439 -16.56 -19.65 -18.31
C GLU A 439 -17.25 -18.57 -19.14
N GLU A 440 -18.44 -18.11 -18.73
CA GLU A 440 -19.20 -17.05 -19.41
C GLU A 440 -18.76 -15.63 -19.03
N ILE A 441 -17.94 -15.47 -17.98
CA ILE A 441 -17.73 -14.19 -17.29
C ILE A 441 -16.28 -13.68 -17.42
N ASN A 442 -15.30 -14.56 -17.63
CA ASN A 442 -13.89 -14.19 -17.68
C ASN A 442 -13.36 -14.20 -19.13
N ASP A 443 -13.00 -13.03 -19.66
CA ASP A 443 -12.32 -12.89 -20.96
C ASP A 443 -10.93 -13.56 -21.00
N PHE A 444 -10.36 -13.90 -19.83
CA PHE A 444 -9.02 -14.46 -19.69
C PHE A 444 -9.06 -15.88 -19.12
N LYS A 445 -8.57 -16.84 -19.91
CA LYS A 445 -8.51 -18.28 -19.54
C LYS A 445 -7.22 -18.69 -18.82
N THR A 446 -6.15 -17.90 -18.97
CA THR A 446 -4.84 -18.23 -18.42
C THR A 446 -4.13 -16.99 -17.87
N LEU A 447 -3.28 -17.22 -16.88
CA LEU A 447 -2.46 -16.22 -16.20
C LEU A 447 -1.02 -16.72 -16.09
N MET A 448 -0.04 -15.86 -16.34
CA MET A 448 1.36 -16.15 -15.99
C MET A 448 1.67 -15.57 -14.61
N LEU A 449 1.78 -16.40 -13.58
CA LEU A 449 2.06 -15.97 -12.21
C LEU A 449 3.52 -16.25 -11.84
N ASN A 450 4.24 -15.24 -11.32
CA ASN A 450 5.53 -15.46 -10.68
C ASN A 450 5.31 -15.84 -9.20
N LYS A 451 5.61 -17.09 -8.83
CA LYS A 451 5.46 -17.57 -7.44
C LYS A 451 6.48 -17.00 -6.46
N ASN A 452 7.61 -16.52 -6.98
CA ASN A 452 8.63 -15.84 -6.19
C ASN A 452 8.31 -14.35 -5.97
N LYS A 453 7.22 -13.82 -6.53
CA LYS A 453 6.86 -12.40 -6.33
C LYS A 453 5.85 -12.25 -5.20
N ASP A 454 6.13 -11.35 -4.28
CA ASP A 454 5.21 -10.96 -3.21
C ASP A 454 5.16 -9.43 -3.08
N GLY A 455 4.15 -8.92 -2.39
CA GLY A 455 3.90 -7.48 -2.41
C GLY A 455 2.69 -7.02 -1.62
N LEU A 456 2.66 -5.70 -1.43
CA LEU A 456 1.52 -4.98 -0.87
C LEU A 456 0.85 -4.16 -1.98
N HIS A 457 -0.39 -4.50 -2.29
CA HIS A 457 -1.24 -3.81 -3.25
C HIS A 457 -2.52 -3.33 -2.54
N VAL A 458 -2.62 -2.02 -2.33
CA VAL A 458 -3.73 -1.33 -1.66
C VAL A 458 -4.60 -0.67 -2.71
N GLN A 459 -5.83 -1.17 -2.85
CA GLN A 459 -6.80 -0.72 -3.86
C GLN A 459 -8.02 -0.05 -3.22
N GLY A 460 -8.40 -0.45 -2.00
CA GLY A 460 -9.50 0.15 -1.24
C GLY A 460 -9.16 1.48 -0.57
N ARG A 461 -10.18 2.27 -0.26
CA ARG A 461 -10.08 3.48 0.57
C ARG A 461 -10.14 3.11 2.05
N SER A 462 -9.23 3.69 2.84
CA SER A 462 -9.14 3.49 4.29
C SER A 462 -8.61 4.75 4.99
N TYR A 463 -8.47 4.73 6.32
CA TYR A 463 -7.71 5.77 7.04
C TYR A 463 -6.21 5.46 7.14
N TRP A 464 -5.77 4.27 6.74
CA TRP A 464 -4.41 3.77 6.97
C TRP A 464 -3.42 4.30 5.92
N ALA A 465 -3.58 3.88 4.65
CA ALA A 465 -2.67 4.19 3.56
C ALA A 465 -3.45 4.55 2.28
N PRO A 466 -2.90 5.44 1.43
CA PRO A 466 -3.52 5.81 0.17
C PRO A 466 -3.55 4.62 -0.79
N CYS A 467 -4.66 4.45 -1.51
CA CYS A 467 -4.70 3.50 -2.61
C CYS A 467 -3.87 4.00 -3.80
N ASN A 468 -3.52 3.09 -4.69
CA ASN A 468 -2.68 3.40 -5.84
C ASN A 468 -3.41 4.30 -6.88
N ILE A 469 -2.70 5.28 -7.45
CA ILE A 469 -3.22 6.12 -8.54
C ILE A 469 -2.95 5.43 -9.90
N GLY A 470 -3.52 4.24 -10.08
CA GLY A 470 -3.26 3.32 -11.19
C GLY A 470 -2.68 1.99 -10.71
N PRO A 471 -2.65 0.93 -11.53
CA PRO A 471 -2.26 -0.43 -11.18
C PRO A 471 -0.74 -0.54 -11.03
N TYR A 472 -0.25 -0.06 -9.90
CA TYR A 472 1.07 -0.37 -9.35
C TYR A 472 0.87 -0.80 -7.90
N SER A 473 1.77 -1.66 -7.42
CA SER A 473 1.74 -2.08 -6.02
C SER A 473 2.50 -1.05 -5.18
N GLN A 474 2.08 -0.82 -3.93
CA GLN A 474 2.76 0.09 -3.01
C GLN A 474 4.16 -0.43 -2.67
N ALA A 475 4.32 -1.75 -2.56
CA ALA A 475 5.62 -2.38 -2.34
C ALA A 475 5.70 -3.76 -3.01
N ILE A 476 6.88 -4.14 -3.49
CA ILE A 476 7.14 -5.45 -4.11
C ILE A 476 8.51 -5.99 -3.67
N TRP A 477 8.57 -7.28 -3.35
CA TRP A 477 9.81 -8.01 -3.07
C TRP A 477 9.74 -9.42 -3.65
N THR A 478 10.87 -10.12 -3.61
CA THR A 478 10.92 -11.55 -3.92
C THR A 478 10.70 -12.37 -2.66
N ARG A 479 9.72 -13.28 -2.67
CA ARG A 479 9.27 -14.10 -1.53
C ARG A 479 10.41 -14.86 -0.85
N TYR A 480 11.35 -15.38 -1.62
CA TYR A 480 12.46 -16.18 -1.10
C TYR A 480 13.73 -15.37 -0.80
N ASP A 481 13.67 -14.03 -0.86
CA ASP A 481 14.77 -13.18 -0.38
C ASP A 481 14.67 -13.03 1.13
N PHE A 482 15.62 -13.62 1.84
CA PHE A 482 15.68 -13.61 3.30
C PHE A 482 15.74 -12.21 3.88
N ASN A 483 16.56 -11.33 3.29
CA ASN A 483 16.67 -9.94 3.73
C ASN A 483 15.44 -9.12 3.29
N LYS A 484 14.52 -9.70 2.51
CA LYS A 484 13.29 -9.05 2.03
C LYS A 484 13.57 -7.69 1.39
N VAL A 485 14.52 -7.64 0.46
CA VAL A 485 14.84 -6.40 -0.26
C VAL A 485 13.61 -5.98 -1.05
N THR A 486 13.02 -4.86 -0.64
CA THR A 486 11.71 -4.41 -1.07
C THR A 486 11.80 -3.07 -1.78
N TYR A 487 11.20 -3.00 -2.97
CA TYR A 487 11.00 -1.76 -3.71
C TYR A 487 9.70 -1.12 -3.28
N ILE A 488 9.77 0.11 -2.75
CA ILE A 488 8.61 0.90 -2.32
C ILE A 488 8.32 1.96 -3.39
N SER A 489 7.06 2.01 -3.83
CA SER A 489 6.58 3.00 -4.78
C SER A 489 6.65 4.42 -4.23
N GLY A 490 6.71 5.41 -5.11
CA GLY A 490 6.66 6.81 -4.73
C GLY A 490 5.41 7.16 -3.91
N GLN A 491 5.63 7.77 -2.74
CA GLN A 491 4.61 8.22 -1.82
C GLN A 491 4.51 9.75 -1.84
N ILE A 492 3.33 10.25 -2.20
CA ILE A 492 2.98 11.67 -2.15
C ILE A 492 1.97 11.93 -1.03
N GLY A 493 1.86 13.18 -0.55
CA GLY A 493 1.04 13.56 0.60
C GLY A 493 -0.48 13.54 0.35
N LEU A 494 -1.04 12.37 0.02
CA LEU A 494 -2.48 12.15 -0.17
C LEU A 494 -3.17 11.84 1.17
N ILE A 495 -4.38 12.35 1.36
CA ILE A 495 -5.25 11.95 2.46
C ILE A 495 -5.88 10.59 2.11
N PRO A 496 -5.57 9.48 2.81
CA PRO A 496 -5.99 8.13 2.42
C PRO A 496 -7.50 7.96 2.18
N ALA A 497 -8.33 8.57 3.03
CA ALA A 497 -9.79 8.46 2.96
C ALA A 497 -10.39 9.13 1.72
N SER A 498 -9.83 10.27 1.30
CA SER A 498 -10.40 11.09 0.21
C SER A 498 -9.66 10.93 -1.11
N MET A 499 -8.39 10.52 -1.07
CA MET A 499 -7.44 10.53 -2.19
C MET A 499 -7.16 11.92 -2.75
N ASN A 500 -7.43 12.97 -1.99
CA ASN A 500 -7.03 14.34 -2.29
C ASN A 500 -5.62 14.61 -1.76
N ILE A 501 -4.91 15.53 -2.40
CA ILE A 501 -3.64 16.04 -1.89
C ILE A 501 -3.90 16.85 -0.61
N LEU A 502 -3.01 16.76 0.37
CA LEU A 502 -3.08 17.59 1.57
C LEU A 502 -2.78 19.05 1.20
N ASP A 503 -3.72 19.94 1.50
CA ASP A 503 -3.68 21.36 1.13
C ASP A 503 -3.45 22.31 2.32
N SER A 504 -3.01 21.78 3.47
CA SER A 504 -2.79 22.59 4.68
C SER A 504 -1.51 23.41 4.60
N SER A 505 -0.38 22.77 4.29
CA SER A 505 0.92 23.42 4.06
C SER A 505 1.86 22.48 3.31
N LYS A 506 2.93 23.02 2.71
CA LYS A 506 3.93 22.23 1.99
C LYS A 506 4.70 21.31 2.95
N GLU A 507 4.98 21.79 4.15
CA GLU A 507 5.68 21.07 5.22
C GLU A 507 4.86 19.87 5.68
N ALA A 508 3.57 20.07 5.96
CA ALA A 508 2.66 18.99 6.32
C ALA A 508 2.54 17.96 5.19
N GLN A 509 2.56 18.41 3.94
CA GLN A 509 2.56 17.52 2.77
C GLN A 509 3.84 16.67 2.70
N CYS A 510 5.02 17.25 3.00
CA CYS A 510 6.28 16.53 3.10
C CYS A 510 6.28 15.48 4.21
N VAL A 511 5.79 15.85 5.40
CA VAL A 511 5.65 14.94 6.55
C VAL A 511 4.69 13.81 6.23
N LEU A 512 3.51 14.11 5.66
CA LEU A 512 2.53 13.08 5.33
C LEU A 512 3.04 12.11 4.26
N ALA A 513 3.79 12.60 3.27
CA ALA A 513 4.38 11.75 2.25
C ALA A 513 5.44 10.80 2.85
N LEU A 514 6.29 11.27 3.77
CA LEU A 514 7.24 10.43 4.49
C LEU A 514 6.55 9.44 5.43
N ARG A 515 5.47 9.86 6.12
CA ARG A 515 4.62 8.97 6.93
C ARG A 515 4.11 7.80 6.12
N HIS A 516 3.63 8.04 4.90
CA HIS A 516 3.14 6.96 4.05
C HIS A 516 4.24 5.96 3.71
N PHE A 517 5.44 6.45 3.40
CA PHE A 517 6.59 5.58 3.17
C PHE A 517 6.93 4.72 4.40
N ASP A 518 7.01 5.33 5.59
CA ASP A 518 7.26 4.63 6.85
C ASP A 518 6.15 3.62 7.19
N THR A 519 4.88 4.03 7.04
CA THR A 519 3.73 3.16 7.26
C THR A 519 3.82 1.89 6.41
N LEU A 520 4.20 2.02 5.13
CA LEU A 520 4.36 0.88 4.24
C LEU A 520 5.49 -0.03 4.72
N LYS A 521 6.69 0.52 4.96
CA LYS A 521 7.87 -0.28 5.32
C LYS A 521 7.70 -1.02 6.65
N GLU A 522 7.02 -0.41 7.63
CA GLU A 522 6.68 -1.05 8.90
C GLU A 522 5.65 -2.18 8.69
N THR A 523 4.61 -1.94 7.89
CA THR A 523 3.57 -2.95 7.62
C THR A 523 4.14 -4.19 6.94
N ILE A 524 5.08 -4.01 6.02
CA ILE A 524 5.72 -5.13 5.31
C ILE A 524 6.95 -5.67 6.05
N ASP A 525 7.29 -5.22 7.25
CA ASP A 525 8.48 -5.64 7.99
C ASP A 525 9.78 -5.54 7.16
N SER A 526 9.98 -4.39 6.51
CA SER A 526 11.20 -4.04 5.75
C SER A 526 11.73 -2.71 6.24
N LYS A 527 12.23 -2.71 7.47
CA LYS A 527 12.38 -1.48 8.28
C LYS A 527 13.61 -0.64 7.95
N ARG A 528 14.64 -1.24 7.38
CA ARG A 528 15.96 -0.62 7.12
C ARG A 528 16.01 -0.08 5.69
N GLN A 529 16.51 1.14 5.51
CA GLN A 529 16.64 1.75 4.17
C GLN A 529 18.00 1.42 3.56
N LEU A 530 17.98 1.08 2.28
CA LEU A 530 19.17 0.83 1.46
C LEU A 530 19.41 1.97 0.48
N PHE A 531 18.34 2.37 -0.21
CA PHE A 531 18.32 3.54 -1.10
C PHE A 531 17.09 4.37 -0.80
N MET A 532 17.29 5.67 -0.65
CA MET A 532 16.21 6.63 -0.54
C MET A 532 16.30 7.65 -1.67
N THR A 533 15.16 8.00 -2.25
CA THR A 533 15.04 9.10 -3.19
C THR A 533 13.86 9.97 -2.78
N CYS A 534 14.10 11.27 -2.59
CA CYS A 534 13.03 12.25 -2.42
C CYS A 534 13.01 13.18 -3.63
N PHE A 535 11.99 13.04 -4.46
CA PHE A 535 11.77 13.99 -5.55
C PHE A 535 11.06 15.22 -5.01
N ILE A 536 11.51 16.42 -5.40
CA ILE A 536 10.86 17.69 -5.08
C ILE A 536 10.46 18.41 -6.38
N SER A 537 9.30 19.05 -6.41
CA SER A 537 8.83 19.82 -7.57
C SER A 537 9.12 21.33 -7.46
N THR A 538 9.47 21.81 -6.26
CA THR A 538 9.87 23.20 -6.00
C THR A 538 11.09 23.24 -5.07
N MET A 539 11.98 24.21 -5.28
CA MET A 539 13.12 24.46 -4.38
C MET A 539 12.69 24.96 -3.00
N ASP A 540 11.46 25.48 -2.87
CA ASP A 540 10.93 26.00 -1.60
C ASP A 540 10.92 24.94 -0.48
N VAL A 541 10.82 23.65 -0.83
CA VAL A 541 10.74 22.55 0.14
C VAL A 541 12.06 21.84 0.39
N LEU A 542 13.16 22.25 -0.25
CA LEU A 542 14.46 21.57 -0.09
C LEU A 542 14.89 21.55 1.39
N HIS A 543 14.92 22.72 2.03
CA HIS A 543 15.28 22.84 3.45
C HIS A 543 14.35 22.03 4.36
N THR A 544 13.05 22.06 4.06
CA THR A 544 12.02 21.29 4.77
C THR A 544 12.29 19.79 4.68
N VAL A 545 12.57 19.27 3.48
CA VAL A 545 12.88 17.85 3.25
C VAL A 545 14.15 17.43 3.98
N CYS A 546 15.25 18.19 3.88
CA CYS A 546 16.50 17.89 4.60
C CYS A 546 16.28 17.85 6.11
N SER A 547 15.53 18.82 6.65
CA SER A 547 15.27 18.92 8.09
C SER A 547 14.38 17.79 8.59
N ILE A 548 13.28 17.50 7.87
CA ILE A 548 12.38 16.38 8.20
C ILE A 548 13.13 15.06 8.16
N TRP A 549 13.95 14.83 7.12
CA TRP A 549 14.78 13.63 7.02
C TRP A 549 15.75 13.52 8.20
N SER A 550 16.48 14.59 8.52
CA SER A 550 17.40 14.60 9.65
C SER A 550 16.70 14.32 10.99
N LEU A 551 15.50 14.88 11.19
CA LEU A 551 14.67 14.61 12.35
C LEU A 551 14.26 13.14 12.42
N TYR A 552 13.61 12.66 11.36
CA TYR A 552 13.08 11.30 11.25
C TYR A 552 14.16 10.23 11.41
N SER A 553 15.33 10.42 10.79
CA SER A 553 16.37 9.39 10.74
C SER A 553 17.09 9.20 12.08
N ASN A 554 17.49 10.27 12.78
CA ASN A 554 18.42 10.14 13.92
C ASN A 554 18.12 11.02 15.14
N LYS A 555 17.25 12.04 15.00
CA LYS A 555 17.13 13.11 15.99
C LYS A 555 15.85 13.05 16.80
N MET A 556 14.74 12.56 16.26
CA MET A 556 13.46 12.56 16.99
C MET A 556 13.54 11.80 18.32
N ALA A 557 14.25 10.67 18.39
CA ALA A 557 14.41 9.91 19.62
C ALA A 557 15.17 10.67 20.73
N ASN A 558 16.07 11.60 20.36
CA ASN A 558 16.97 12.30 21.29
C ASN A 558 16.60 13.77 21.52
N GLU A 559 15.96 14.41 20.53
CA GLU A 559 15.74 15.85 20.47
C GLU A 559 14.26 16.24 20.59
N SER A 560 13.34 15.29 20.52
CA SER A 560 11.93 15.59 20.79
C SER A 560 11.62 15.43 22.27
N ASP A 561 10.78 16.32 22.81
CA ASP A 561 10.20 16.17 24.16
C ASP A 561 9.17 15.02 24.23
N SER A 562 9.00 14.26 23.15
CA SER A 562 7.93 13.29 22.95
C SER A 562 8.45 11.86 23.07
N GLU A 563 7.87 11.11 23.99
CA GLU A 563 8.16 9.67 24.20
C GLU A 563 7.77 8.80 22.97
N LEU A 564 6.96 9.33 22.04
CA LEU A 564 6.42 8.63 20.86
C LEU A 564 7.48 8.14 19.84
N TRP A 565 8.73 8.59 19.95
CA TRP A 565 9.82 8.26 19.03
C TRP A 565 10.94 7.42 19.65
N TRP A 566 10.83 7.02 20.93
CA TRP A 566 11.88 6.26 21.60
C TRP A 566 12.17 4.90 20.97
N ASP A 567 11.17 4.26 20.37
CA ASP A 567 11.33 2.96 19.70
C ASP A 567 11.88 3.09 18.27
N LYS A 568 12.04 4.31 17.74
CA LYS A 568 12.55 4.53 16.38
C LYS A 568 14.07 4.36 16.36
N GLU A 569 14.52 3.31 15.69
CA GLU A 569 15.94 3.11 15.42
C GLU A 569 16.53 4.17 14.48
N ASN A 570 17.84 4.37 14.58
CA ASN A 570 18.57 5.32 13.73
C ASN A 570 18.72 4.78 12.29
N ASP A 571 18.45 5.65 11.32
CA ASP A 571 18.61 5.35 9.89
C ASP A 571 19.85 6.08 9.31
N PRO A 572 20.55 5.51 8.32
CA PRO A 572 21.67 6.16 7.66
C PRO A 572 21.19 7.40 6.89
N MET A 573 21.58 8.59 7.34
CA MET A 573 21.11 9.86 6.76
C MET A 573 21.62 10.03 5.33
N GLU A 574 22.78 9.47 5.02
CA GLU A 574 23.48 9.54 3.74
C GLU A 574 22.86 8.64 2.65
N SER A 575 21.89 7.79 3.01
CA SER A 575 21.23 6.87 2.06
C SER A 575 20.28 7.56 1.08
N ILE A 576 20.06 8.87 1.23
CA ILE A 576 19.12 9.66 0.42
C ILE A 576 19.79 10.47 -0.67
N ILE A 577 19.15 10.51 -1.84
CA ILE A 577 19.36 11.56 -2.84
C ILE A 577 18.08 12.40 -2.94
N ILE A 578 18.20 13.71 -2.77
CA ILE A 578 17.10 14.64 -2.99
C ILE A 578 17.21 15.19 -4.41
N VAL A 579 16.13 15.12 -5.18
CA VAL A 579 16.18 15.36 -6.62
C VAL A 579 15.11 16.37 -7.02
N LYS A 580 15.51 17.47 -7.65
CA LYS A 580 14.57 18.45 -8.22
C LYS A 580 14.11 17.98 -9.60
N VAL A 581 12.81 17.76 -9.74
CA VAL A 581 12.13 17.40 -11.00
C VAL A 581 11.14 18.50 -11.41
N SER A 582 10.76 18.53 -12.68
CA SER A 582 9.86 19.56 -13.21
C SER A 582 8.46 19.46 -12.62
N GLN A 583 7.92 18.25 -12.51
CA GLN A 583 6.55 18.00 -12.08
C GLN A 583 6.43 16.69 -11.30
N LEU A 584 5.48 16.62 -10.37
CA LEU A 584 5.08 15.40 -9.67
C LEU A 584 3.59 15.12 -9.88
N PRO A 585 3.14 13.86 -9.76
CA PRO A 585 1.73 13.51 -9.84
C PRO A 585 0.89 14.35 -8.88
N ARG A 586 -0.32 14.74 -9.33
CA ARG A 586 -1.27 15.55 -8.54
C ARG A 586 -0.70 16.90 -8.06
N ASN A 587 0.34 17.42 -8.73
CA ASN A 587 1.04 18.65 -8.32
C ASN A 587 1.61 18.56 -6.89
N ALA A 588 2.04 17.37 -6.45
CA ALA A 588 2.67 17.22 -5.16
C ALA A 588 3.97 18.05 -5.05
N VAL A 589 4.31 18.51 -3.85
CA VAL A 589 5.58 19.23 -3.61
C VAL A 589 6.78 18.28 -3.46
N CYS A 590 6.54 17.07 -2.96
CA CYS A 590 7.54 16.02 -2.86
C CYS A 590 6.94 14.62 -3.01
N GLU A 591 7.79 13.65 -3.36
CA GLU A 591 7.52 12.22 -3.43
C GLU A 591 8.67 11.44 -2.78
N TRP A 592 8.37 10.59 -1.79
CA TRP A 592 9.36 9.73 -1.14
C TRP A 592 9.27 8.30 -1.67
N GLY A 593 10.40 7.72 -2.05
CA GLY A 593 10.47 6.32 -2.49
C GLY A 593 11.85 5.74 -2.21
N GLY A 594 12.01 4.44 -2.48
CA GLY A 594 13.28 3.81 -2.22
C GLY A 594 13.26 2.29 -2.20
N VAL A 595 14.39 1.73 -1.76
CA VAL A 595 14.60 0.31 -1.53
C VAL A 595 14.91 0.10 -0.06
N THR A 596 14.23 -0.87 0.55
CA THR A 596 14.34 -1.21 1.97
C THR A 596 14.69 -2.69 2.13
N CYS A 597 15.12 -3.09 3.32
CA CYS A 597 15.26 -4.49 3.71
C CYS A 597 14.77 -4.72 5.14
N LYS A 598 14.51 -5.99 5.46
CA LYS A 598 14.19 -6.42 6.82
C LYS A 598 15.43 -6.34 7.72
N GLU A 599 16.51 -7.01 7.31
CA GLU A 599 17.77 -7.11 8.05
C GLU A 599 18.97 -6.86 7.13
N ILE A 600 19.98 -6.17 7.67
CA ILE A 600 21.23 -5.81 6.98
C ILE A 600 22.23 -6.98 7.05
N GLU A 601 22.35 -7.61 8.22
CA GLU A 601 23.24 -8.75 8.44
C GLU A 601 22.44 -10.00 8.81
N PHE A 602 22.81 -11.14 8.21
CA PHE A 602 22.36 -12.47 8.62
C PHE A 602 23.61 -13.36 8.78
N ILE A 603 23.80 -13.92 9.97
CA ILE A 603 24.78 -14.95 10.29
C ILE A 603 23.99 -16.09 10.94
N ASP A 604 24.05 -17.28 10.35
CA ASP A 604 23.38 -18.45 10.92
C ASP A 604 24.23 -18.99 12.08
N ASP A 605 23.72 -18.96 13.32
CA ASP A 605 24.43 -19.41 14.54
C ASP A 605 24.51 -20.97 14.66
N GLU A 606 24.15 -21.73 13.61
CA GLU A 606 24.05 -23.21 13.67
C GLU A 606 24.93 -24.01 12.69
N TYR A 607 26.04 -23.47 12.19
CA TYR A 607 27.06 -24.30 11.54
C TYR A 607 28.48 -24.02 12.02
N ASP A 608 28.89 -24.82 13.00
CA ASP A 608 30.27 -25.06 13.42
C ASP A 608 31.02 -25.90 12.36
N SER A 609 31.01 -25.46 11.09
CA SER A 609 31.73 -26.12 9.99
C SER A 609 32.79 -25.19 9.41
N ASN A 610 34.04 -25.52 9.72
CA ASN A 610 35.28 -24.97 9.19
C ASN A 610 35.42 -25.13 7.65
N ASP A 611 34.58 -24.49 6.84
CA ASP A 611 34.78 -24.41 5.39
C ASP A 611 34.64 -22.96 4.91
N GLU A 612 35.72 -22.19 5.10
CA GLU A 612 35.91 -20.80 4.67
C GLU A 612 36.06 -20.63 3.13
N SER A 613 35.69 -21.61 2.30
CA SER A 613 36.20 -21.66 0.91
C SER A 613 35.25 -21.40 -0.27
N ASP A 614 33.95 -21.13 -0.10
CA ASP A 614 33.04 -21.02 -1.27
C ASP A 614 32.11 -19.78 -1.31
N ILE A 615 32.60 -18.59 -0.91
CA ILE A 615 31.94 -17.32 -1.31
C ILE A 615 32.39 -16.98 -2.73
N LYS A 616 31.49 -17.07 -3.70
CA LYS A 616 31.74 -16.70 -5.10
C LYS A 616 32.17 -15.24 -5.24
N GLU A 617 33.39 -15.05 -5.74
CA GLU A 617 34.03 -13.84 -6.29
C GLU A 617 33.54 -12.49 -5.74
N ALA A 618 34.23 -12.02 -4.70
CA ALA A 618 34.25 -10.62 -4.33
C ALA A 618 34.77 -9.78 -5.51
N VAL A 619 34.10 -8.65 -5.80
CA VAL A 619 34.74 -7.52 -6.47
C VAL A 619 36.01 -7.21 -5.67
N GLU A 620 37.19 -7.36 -6.26
CA GLU A 620 38.45 -7.13 -5.55
C GLU A 620 38.42 -5.72 -4.97
N LEU A 621 38.84 -5.54 -3.70
CA LEU A 621 38.95 -4.24 -3.02
C LEU A 621 39.70 -3.16 -3.85
N TYR A 622 40.49 -3.56 -4.85
CA TYR A 622 41.15 -2.68 -5.80
C TYR A 622 40.18 -1.96 -6.76
N ASP A 623 39.05 -2.58 -7.14
CA ASP A 623 38.09 -2.01 -8.10
C ASP A 623 37.24 -0.87 -7.51
N LEU A 624 37.20 -0.74 -6.18
CA LEU A 624 36.40 0.26 -5.46
C LEU A 624 37.21 1.43 -4.89
N GLN A 625 38.54 1.48 -5.09
CA GLN A 625 39.39 2.58 -4.62
C GLN A 625 38.97 3.97 -5.14
N PHE A 626 38.19 4.04 -6.23
CA PHE A 626 37.65 5.32 -6.69
C PHE A 626 36.56 5.86 -5.76
N LEU A 627 35.91 5.03 -4.94
CA LEU A 627 34.94 5.49 -3.95
C LEU A 627 35.58 6.45 -2.94
N ASP A 628 36.87 6.28 -2.60
CA ASP A 628 37.62 7.22 -1.74
C ASP A 628 37.69 8.64 -2.31
N THR A 629 37.41 8.81 -3.61
CA THR A 629 37.37 10.11 -4.29
C THR A 629 35.95 10.68 -4.44
N LEU A 630 34.93 9.96 -3.97
CA LEU A 630 33.52 10.35 -3.99
C LEU A 630 33.03 10.66 -2.57
N GLN A 631 32.00 11.49 -2.45
CA GLN A 631 31.18 11.51 -1.24
C GLN A 631 30.18 10.36 -1.37
N TRP A 632 30.27 9.34 -0.51
CA TRP A 632 29.40 8.17 -0.59
C TRP A 632 29.04 7.61 0.77
N ALA A 633 27.97 6.82 0.78
CA ALA A 633 27.59 5.94 1.87
C ALA A 633 27.11 4.61 1.32
N GLU A 634 27.31 3.56 2.11
CA GLU A 634 27.00 2.19 1.73
C GLU A 634 26.14 1.51 2.77
N SER A 635 25.20 0.72 2.29
CA SER A 635 24.53 -0.31 3.05
C SER A 635 24.82 -1.66 2.39
N THR A 636 25.17 -2.64 3.20
CA THR A 636 25.47 -4.00 2.74
C THR A 636 24.38 -4.93 3.22
N VAL A 637 23.91 -5.80 2.34
CA VAL A 637 22.96 -6.86 2.70
C VAL A 637 23.64 -8.21 2.53
N ASN A 638 23.81 -8.93 3.64
CA ASN A 638 24.48 -10.23 3.67
C ASN A 638 23.47 -11.39 3.66
N SER A 639 23.78 -12.44 2.89
CA SER A 639 23.13 -13.75 2.94
C SER A 639 24.19 -14.87 2.86
N ASN A 640 23.84 -16.11 3.20
CA ASN A 640 24.76 -17.26 3.21
C ASN A 640 25.56 -17.43 1.90
N ASN A 641 24.99 -17.02 0.77
CA ASN A 641 25.58 -17.24 -0.56
C ASN A 641 25.80 -15.96 -1.37
N SER A 642 25.48 -14.78 -0.83
CA SER A 642 25.58 -13.52 -1.57
C SER A 642 25.79 -12.32 -0.67
N LYS A 643 26.63 -11.39 -1.11
CA LYS A 643 26.78 -10.06 -0.52
C LYS A 643 26.31 -9.03 -1.54
N ARG A 644 25.28 -8.26 -1.20
CA ARG A 644 24.71 -7.23 -2.09
C ARG A 644 25.03 -5.86 -1.53
N HIS A 645 25.60 -5.00 -2.35
CA HIS A 645 26.05 -3.68 -1.93
C HIS A 645 25.13 -2.59 -2.50
N PHE A 646 24.83 -1.58 -1.67
CA PHE A 646 23.95 -0.47 -2.01
C PHE A 646 24.66 0.83 -1.67
N ILE A 647 25.22 1.50 -2.68
CA ILE A 647 25.99 2.74 -2.49
C ILE A 647 25.20 3.94 -3.01
N THR A 648 25.06 4.96 -2.17
CA THR A 648 24.62 6.30 -2.56
C THR A 648 25.86 7.18 -2.66
N ALA A 649 26.11 7.81 -3.82
CA ALA A 649 27.32 8.60 -4.06
C ALA A 649 27.05 9.89 -4.85
N PHE A 650 27.90 10.89 -4.64
CA PHE A 650 27.86 12.20 -5.30
C PHE A 650 29.21 12.53 -5.95
N SER A 651 29.16 13.21 -7.09
CA SER A 651 30.36 13.73 -7.77
C SER A 651 30.07 15.08 -8.42
N ASP A 652 31.07 15.96 -8.39
CA ASP A 652 31.09 17.23 -9.12
C ASP A 652 32.11 17.26 -10.26
N ASP A 653 32.84 16.15 -10.44
CA ASP A 653 33.94 16.01 -11.39
C ASP A 653 33.63 14.95 -12.46
N ASP A 654 33.72 15.36 -13.73
CA ASP A 654 33.42 14.53 -14.90
C ASP A 654 34.44 13.38 -15.07
N THR A 655 35.69 13.58 -14.64
CA THR A 655 36.76 12.57 -14.71
C THR A 655 36.58 11.50 -13.65
N ILE A 656 36.22 11.91 -12.42
CA ILE A 656 35.92 10.97 -11.33
C ILE A 656 34.68 10.15 -11.68
N LEU A 657 33.63 10.78 -12.20
CA LEU A 657 32.43 10.08 -12.68
C LEU A 657 32.79 9.02 -13.73
N ARG A 658 33.54 9.38 -14.77
CA ARG A 658 33.95 8.43 -15.82
C ARG A 658 34.78 7.27 -15.26
N LYS A 659 35.67 7.55 -14.31
CA LYS A 659 36.47 6.51 -13.65
C LYS A 659 35.58 5.53 -12.89
N ALA A 660 34.63 6.04 -12.08
CA ALA A 660 33.67 5.23 -11.35
C ALA A 660 32.84 4.33 -12.28
N LEU A 661 32.28 4.91 -13.36
CA LEU A 661 31.47 4.18 -14.32
C LEU A 661 32.26 3.10 -15.06
N THR A 662 33.53 3.39 -15.39
CA THR A 662 34.41 2.41 -16.06
C THR A 662 34.78 1.26 -15.14
N SER A 663 35.11 1.54 -13.87
CA SER A 663 35.44 0.49 -12.89
C SER A 663 34.27 -0.45 -12.62
N LEU A 664 33.03 0.05 -12.69
CA LEU A 664 31.82 -0.71 -12.35
C LEU A 664 31.04 -1.24 -13.55
N GLU A 665 31.51 -1.02 -14.78
CA GLU A 665 30.79 -1.31 -16.02
C GLU A 665 30.27 -2.76 -16.09
N ARG A 666 31.05 -3.71 -15.55
CA ARG A 666 30.76 -5.15 -15.65
C ARG A 666 30.12 -5.75 -14.40
N THR A 667 30.13 -5.04 -13.29
CA THR A 667 29.77 -5.58 -11.97
C THR A 667 28.55 -4.91 -11.36
N ALA A 668 28.22 -3.67 -11.74
CA ALA A 668 27.13 -2.93 -11.13
C ALA A 668 25.97 -2.62 -12.09
N HIS A 669 24.80 -2.33 -11.52
CA HIS A 669 23.77 -1.47 -12.11
C HIS A 669 23.82 -0.10 -11.41
N ILE A 670 23.70 0.98 -12.19
CA ILE A 670 23.85 2.35 -11.69
C ILE A 670 22.64 3.18 -12.12
N VAL A 671 21.96 3.82 -11.18
CA VAL A 671 21.03 4.93 -11.47
C VAL A 671 21.80 6.23 -11.37
N LEU A 672 21.92 6.96 -12.47
CA LEU A 672 22.63 8.23 -12.57
C LEU A 672 21.65 9.40 -12.71
N TYR A 673 21.57 10.22 -11.67
CA TYR A 673 20.87 11.50 -11.69
C TYR A 673 21.81 12.59 -12.19
N TYR A 674 21.39 13.34 -13.21
CA TYR A 674 22.21 14.39 -13.82
C TYR A 674 21.35 15.49 -14.43
N ASN A 675 21.88 16.71 -14.50
CA ASN A 675 21.25 17.78 -15.27
C ASN A 675 21.76 17.79 -16.72
N ALA A 676 20.88 17.38 -17.64
CA ALA A 676 21.19 17.25 -19.07
C ALA A 676 21.53 18.58 -19.77
N THR A 677 21.27 19.73 -19.16
CA THR A 677 21.65 21.05 -19.72
C THR A 677 22.97 21.59 -19.19
N LYS A 678 23.39 21.12 -18.00
CA LYS A 678 24.65 21.51 -17.34
C LYS A 678 25.82 20.57 -17.69
N MET A 679 25.56 19.48 -18.41
CA MET A 679 26.54 18.46 -18.73
C MET A 679 27.09 18.65 -20.17
N PRO A 680 28.42 18.76 -20.37
CA PRO A 680 29.01 18.93 -21.70
C PRO A 680 28.65 17.77 -22.64
N HIS A 681 28.46 18.08 -23.93
CA HIS A 681 28.00 17.11 -24.93
C HIS A 681 28.97 15.93 -25.11
N ASP A 682 30.28 16.18 -25.08
CA ASP A 682 31.31 15.13 -25.16
C ASP A 682 31.26 14.19 -23.94
N VAL A 683 30.92 14.72 -22.76
CA VAL A 683 30.67 13.94 -21.55
C VAL A 683 29.41 13.10 -21.71
N GLN A 684 28.30 13.69 -22.17
CA GLN A 684 27.05 12.95 -22.43
C GLN A 684 27.27 11.79 -23.41
N THR A 685 27.86 12.05 -24.58
CA THR A 685 28.13 11.00 -25.58
C THR A 685 29.09 9.93 -25.08
N GLY A 686 30.04 10.31 -24.22
CA GLY A 686 30.96 9.36 -23.62
C GLY A 686 30.30 8.46 -22.58
N LEU A 687 29.28 8.95 -21.86
CA LEU A 687 28.52 8.12 -20.92
C LEU A 687 27.59 7.14 -21.63
N TYR A 688 27.08 7.50 -22.80
CA TYR A 688 26.18 6.62 -23.58
C TYR A 688 26.86 5.37 -24.15
N ALA A 689 28.17 5.21 -23.96
CA ALA A 689 28.85 3.95 -24.25
C ALA A 689 28.57 2.85 -23.20
N TYR A 690 28.24 3.22 -21.96
CA TYR A 690 28.09 2.27 -20.86
C TYR A 690 26.72 1.58 -20.91
N GLN A 691 26.72 0.26 -20.75
CA GLN A 691 25.51 -0.58 -20.88
C GLN A 691 24.88 -0.99 -19.54
N ASN A 692 25.25 -0.34 -18.45
CA ASN A 692 24.78 -0.65 -17.09
C ASN A 692 24.15 0.53 -16.34
N ILE A 693 23.84 1.63 -17.05
CA ILE A 693 23.35 2.87 -16.47
C ILE A 693 21.86 3.06 -16.79
N GLU A 694 21.05 3.28 -15.76
CA GLU A 694 19.77 3.98 -15.84
C GLU A 694 20.03 5.48 -15.69
N PHE A 695 19.76 6.23 -16.74
CA PHE A 695 19.98 7.66 -16.74
C PHE A 695 18.68 8.39 -16.36
N PHE A 696 18.78 9.32 -15.42
CA PHE A 696 17.64 10.03 -14.86
C PHE A 696 17.86 11.56 -14.96
N PRO A 697 17.33 12.22 -16.01
CA PRO A 697 17.58 13.64 -16.27
C PRO A 697 16.75 14.51 -15.32
N VAL A 698 17.40 15.35 -14.53
CA VAL A 698 16.80 16.14 -13.42
C VAL A 698 17.34 17.55 -13.35
N GLU A 699 16.59 18.47 -12.75
CA GLU A 699 16.95 19.89 -12.71
C GLU A 699 18.02 20.21 -11.66
N GLY A 700 18.05 19.45 -10.56
CA GLY A 700 19.01 19.60 -9.48
C GLY A 700 19.12 18.33 -8.64
N ILE A 701 20.28 18.13 -8.02
CA ILE A 701 20.62 16.96 -7.20
C ILE A 701 21.22 17.47 -5.91
N PHE A 702 20.73 16.96 -4.78
CA PHE A 702 21.15 17.43 -3.47
C PHE A 702 21.40 16.26 -2.51
N ASP A 703 22.39 16.43 -1.65
CA ASP A 703 22.65 15.51 -0.54
C ASP A 703 21.67 15.73 0.63
N TYR A 704 21.82 14.93 1.69
CA TYR A 704 20.94 14.94 2.85
C TYR A 704 20.98 16.24 3.69
N ILE A 705 22.00 17.09 3.50
CA ILE A 705 22.11 18.42 4.13
C ILE A 705 21.74 19.56 3.17
N GLY A 706 21.45 19.25 1.91
CA GLY A 706 20.95 20.19 0.91
C GLY A 706 22.05 20.84 0.05
N ASN A 707 23.27 20.30 0.03
CA ASN A 707 24.30 20.76 -0.90
C ASN A 707 23.97 20.30 -2.31
N GLU A 708 24.07 21.20 -3.30
CA GLU A 708 23.87 20.85 -4.70
C GLU A 708 25.10 20.13 -5.27
N HIS A 709 24.86 19.06 -6.02
CA HIS A 709 25.90 18.31 -6.76
C HIS A 709 25.56 18.21 -8.25
N ARG A 710 26.57 18.03 -9.10
CA ARG A 710 26.39 17.82 -10.55
C ARG A 710 25.85 16.43 -10.88
N TYR A 711 26.26 15.41 -10.11
CA TYR A 711 25.88 14.02 -10.31
C TYR A 711 25.52 13.35 -8.98
N GLY A 712 24.44 12.58 -9.00
CA GLY A 712 24.07 11.64 -7.93
C GLY A 712 23.97 10.23 -8.48
N MET A 713 24.45 9.24 -7.74
CA MET A 713 24.50 7.84 -8.16
C MET A 713 23.94 6.93 -7.08
N GLN A 714 23.06 6.00 -7.48
CA GLN A 714 22.71 4.82 -6.69
C GLN A 714 23.28 3.60 -7.39
N ILE A 715 24.25 2.95 -6.75
CA ILE A 715 25.07 1.88 -7.33
C ILE A 715 24.74 0.59 -6.60
N ARG A 716 24.30 -0.42 -7.35
CA ARG A 716 24.10 -1.77 -6.85
C ARG A 716 25.07 -2.73 -7.53
N TYR A 717 25.83 -3.49 -6.77
CA TYR A 717 26.72 -4.52 -7.30
C TYR A 717 26.75 -5.76 -6.41
#